data_AF-A0A662PK70-F1
#
_entry.id   AF-A0A662PK70-F1
#
_cell.length_a   1.000
_cell.length_b   1.000
_cell.length_c   1.000
_cell.angle_alpha   90.00
_cell.angle_beta   90.00
_cell.angle_gamma   90.00
#
_symmetry.space_group_name_H-M   'P 1'
#
loop_
_entity.id
_entity.type
_entity.pdbx_description
1 polymer ?
#
loop_
_entity_poly.entity_id
_entity_poly.type
_entity_poly.pdbx_seq_one_letter_code
_entity_poly.pdbx_strand_id
1 'polypeptide(L)'
;MGIKSLVQEKQIEVWEDVYDARLDDKAAPDLADILKGKEEPIYATPEEFFKRTYLTKSMEELIEEVAETLKSQKGGAIFLLTSFFGGGKTHTQICLYHAFKNPEKIKTISETLAAKIAQTEKPIIIIMDGSRAELVPHPDQPYKAEGFTIKTIWGMLAYKLGAYAKIKHLDDEKSPAPDVNLIKEILSEAKQPILILMDEIVHYVFNMYKSRLKDYGEKVILFLDYLARAVESTPKTALVASVQAEYRVVEGQKVLLEEEVFTGYAGKIVTVLSRESTRIKVPVSPDDVVKVLQKRIFKKIPETEAWKTRDTFYSAYRQNHKLFGTESDWQFSYTETGKVVTIKDTYPFHPKYIEVLQEFVTRNKDLQKTRDAIRITRKVIRRFLRGTEDAALIMPWHIDLRDRGIRSRVLTESRREFRDAANRDIISEEGRLGSVAECTKPALALRIATAVLLKTYTYETFKEPLKVFPDLKNIALMTYEPETFKRENLQPADIETTLQEMHGKLPHFASGDGRYWFTPFPLVIEHVEKKAAEMLRGPKLKLYEAIKERTKQILVKKERRRAIERGELFNERNTIVIGYGDEIWQEIKINDEPSPKLVVLVKPEVNEEEIRKIILMKGESGRRTFRNTVTVVCPHQKADFDALLTYAAKITAAEEGKDALAEYYRDKELRNLQETTLKKYIQNNENIL
;
A
#
# COMPACT_ATOMS: atom_id res chain seq x y z
N MET A 1 -14.08 22.47 -11.18
CA MET A 1 -15.22 21.62 -10.77
C MET A 1 -14.70 20.24 -10.52
N GLY A 2 -14.98 19.66 -9.35
CA GLY A 2 -14.53 18.33 -9.02
C GLY A 2 -15.57 17.25 -9.30
N ILE A 3 -15.24 16.03 -8.86
CA ILE A 3 -16.04 14.83 -9.04
C ILE A 3 -17.41 14.96 -8.38
N LYS A 4 -17.51 15.58 -7.19
CA LYS A 4 -18.78 15.69 -6.46
C LYS A 4 -19.74 16.60 -7.23
N SER A 5 -19.27 17.72 -7.76
CA SER A 5 -20.07 18.59 -8.63
C SER A 5 -20.51 17.87 -9.89
N LEU A 6 -19.61 17.12 -10.55
CA LEU A 6 -19.93 16.33 -11.74
C LEU A 6 -20.96 15.22 -11.46
N VAL A 7 -20.97 14.64 -10.27
CA VAL A 7 -21.99 13.67 -9.83
C VAL A 7 -23.34 14.35 -9.60
N GLN A 8 -23.35 15.53 -8.97
CA GLN A 8 -24.59 16.31 -8.74
C GLN A 8 -25.24 16.74 -10.06
N GLU A 9 -24.44 17.07 -11.07
CA GLU A 9 -24.90 17.39 -12.42
C GLU A 9 -25.18 16.16 -13.30
N LYS A 10 -25.04 14.94 -12.78
CA LYS A 10 -25.23 13.67 -13.51
C LYS A 10 -24.31 13.52 -14.73
N GLN A 11 -23.16 14.19 -14.74
CA GLN A 11 -22.12 13.99 -15.75
C GLN A 11 -21.35 12.69 -15.45
N ILE A 12 -21.01 12.48 -14.18
CA ILE A 12 -20.56 11.19 -13.63
C ILE A 12 -21.75 10.53 -12.94
N GLU A 13 -21.96 9.23 -13.18
CA GLU A 13 -22.97 8.46 -12.47
C GLU A 13 -22.28 7.34 -11.69
N VAL A 14 -22.57 7.27 -10.39
CA VAL A 14 -22.11 6.21 -9.47
C VAL A 14 -23.23 5.18 -9.34
N TRP A 15 -22.88 3.90 -9.24
CA TRP A 15 -23.91 2.89 -9.02
C TRP A 15 -24.59 3.05 -7.65
N GLU A 16 -25.92 2.91 -7.62
CA GLU A 16 -26.70 3.04 -6.38
C GLU A 16 -26.22 2.10 -5.27
N ASP A 17 -25.78 0.89 -5.65
CA ASP A 17 -25.28 -0.08 -4.69
C ASP A 17 -24.05 0.42 -3.91
N VAL A 18 -23.23 1.34 -4.45
CA VAL A 18 -22.07 1.93 -3.75
C VAL A 18 -22.49 2.72 -2.50
N TYR A 19 -23.69 3.30 -2.50
CA TYR A 19 -24.20 4.03 -1.35
C TYR A 19 -24.71 3.13 -0.21
N ASP A 20 -24.98 1.85 -0.50
CA ASP A 20 -25.44 0.87 0.49
C ASP A 20 -24.26 0.13 1.15
N ALA A 21 -24.07 0.39 2.45
CA ALA A 21 -23.01 -0.23 3.24
C ALA A 21 -23.19 -1.74 3.43
N ARG A 22 -24.43 -2.25 3.36
CA ARG A 22 -24.71 -3.69 3.49
C ARG A 22 -24.12 -4.49 2.33
N LEU A 23 -23.93 -3.84 1.18
CA LEU A 23 -23.40 -4.45 -0.03
C LEU A 23 -21.86 -4.42 -0.13
N ASP A 24 -21.18 -3.78 0.82
CA ASP A 24 -19.70 -3.77 0.84
C ASP A 24 -19.14 -5.20 1.01
N ASP A 25 -19.70 -5.98 1.92
CA ASP A 25 -19.25 -7.35 2.18
C ASP A 25 -19.73 -8.33 1.09
N LYS A 26 -20.81 -7.99 0.40
CA LYS A 26 -21.32 -8.71 -0.79
C LYS A 26 -20.44 -8.56 -2.04
N ALA A 27 -19.31 -7.87 -1.97
CA ALA A 27 -18.33 -7.82 -3.07
C ALA A 27 -17.74 -9.21 -3.45
N ALA A 28 -18.03 -10.27 -2.68
CA ALA A 28 -17.72 -11.66 -2.98
C ALA A 28 -19.02 -12.37 -3.41
N PRO A 29 -19.29 -12.50 -4.72
CA PRO A 29 -20.46 -13.26 -5.14
C PRO A 29 -20.24 -14.75 -4.95
N ASP A 30 -21.32 -15.48 -4.71
CA ASP A 30 -21.32 -16.93 -4.54
C ASP A 30 -22.18 -17.59 -5.64
N LEU A 31 -21.57 -18.51 -6.40
CA LEU A 31 -22.24 -19.18 -7.52
C LEU A 31 -23.39 -20.09 -7.04
N ALA A 32 -23.29 -20.68 -5.85
CA ALA A 32 -24.34 -21.48 -5.23
C ALA A 32 -25.55 -20.62 -4.81
N ASP A 33 -25.30 -19.43 -4.26
CA ASP A 33 -26.39 -18.52 -3.87
C ASP A 33 -27.13 -17.96 -5.10
N ILE A 34 -26.45 -17.80 -6.24
CA ILE A 34 -27.09 -17.45 -7.53
C ILE A 34 -28.05 -18.56 -7.97
N LEU A 35 -27.65 -19.82 -7.88
CA LEU A 35 -28.51 -20.96 -8.23
C LEU A 35 -29.78 -21.03 -7.38
N LYS A 36 -29.68 -20.64 -6.11
CA LYS A 36 -30.79 -20.65 -5.16
C LYS A 36 -31.69 -19.43 -5.23
N GLY A 37 -31.34 -18.43 -6.04
CA GLY A 37 -32.02 -17.13 -6.04
C GLY A 37 -31.89 -16.38 -4.72
N LYS A 38 -30.80 -16.64 -3.96
CA LYS A 38 -30.50 -15.99 -2.68
C LYS A 38 -29.42 -14.90 -2.80
N GLU A 39 -28.77 -14.83 -3.95
CA GLU A 39 -27.76 -13.81 -4.21
C GLU A 39 -28.39 -12.46 -4.58
N GLU A 40 -27.66 -11.38 -4.32
CA GLU A 40 -28.07 -10.02 -4.66
C GLU A 40 -28.36 -9.86 -6.17
N PRO A 41 -29.38 -9.08 -6.57
CA PRO A 41 -29.75 -8.91 -7.98
C PRO A 41 -28.60 -8.43 -8.88
N ILE A 42 -27.65 -7.66 -8.32
CA ILE A 42 -26.46 -7.18 -9.03
C ILE A 42 -25.54 -8.31 -9.53
N TYR A 43 -25.68 -9.52 -8.99
CA TYR A 43 -24.96 -10.72 -9.42
C TYR A 43 -25.89 -11.79 -9.99
N ALA A 44 -27.09 -11.96 -9.43
CA ALA A 44 -28.03 -12.99 -9.85
C ALA A 44 -28.71 -12.68 -11.21
N THR A 45 -28.92 -11.40 -11.52
CA THR A 45 -29.57 -10.98 -12.77
C THR A 45 -28.52 -10.76 -13.86
N PRO A 46 -28.57 -11.49 -15.00
CA PRO A 46 -27.56 -11.41 -16.06
C PRO A 46 -27.31 -9.98 -16.57
N GLU A 47 -28.37 -9.19 -16.77
CA GLU A 47 -28.28 -7.82 -17.27
C GLU A 47 -27.55 -6.90 -16.30
N GLU A 48 -27.90 -6.97 -15.02
CA GLU A 48 -27.26 -6.14 -13.99
C GLU A 48 -25.82 -6.58 -13.73
N PHE A 49 -25.55 -7.87 -13.81
CA PHE A 49 -24.21 -8.45 -13.73
C PHE A 49 -23.31 -7.96 -14.87
N PHE A 50 -23.76 -8.07 -16.13
CA PHE A 50 -22.96 -7.66 -17.29
C PHE A 50 -22.73 -6.15 -17.33
N LYS A 51 -23.73 -5.32 -16.97
CA LYS A 51 -23.56 -3.85 -16.87
C LYS A 51 -22.42 -3.42 -15.93
N ARG A 52 -22.16 -4.20 -14.88
CA ARG A 52 -21.12 -3.96 -13.86
C ARG A 52 -19.86 -4.79 -14.05
N THR A 53 -19.80 -5.64 -15.06
CA THR A 53 -18.64 -6.49 -15.34
C THR A 53 -17.74 -5.80 -16.34
N TYR A 54 -16.47 -5.63 -15.98
CA TYR A 54 -15.43 -5.34 -16.95
C TYR A 54 -14.96 -6.66 -17.55
N LEU A 55 -15.09 -6.79 -18.86
CA LEU A 55 -14.71 -7.98 -19.57
C LEU A 55 -13.22 -7.91 -19.88
N THR A 56 -12.40 -8.60 -19.08
CA THR A 56 -10.94 -8.64 -19.29
C THR A 56 -10.64 -9.45 -20.55
N LYS A 57 -9.49 -9.19 -21.17
CA LYS A 57 -9.05 -9.98 -22.33
C LYS A 57 -9.02 -11.48 -22.03
N SER A 58 -8.57 -11.86 -20.83
CA SER A 58 -8.56 -13.27 -20.40
C SER A 58 -9.96 -13.88 -20.29
N MET A 59 -10.93 -13.10 -19.80
CA MET A 59 -12.34 -13.53 -19.75
C MET A 59 -12.96 -13.65 -21.15
N GLU A 60 -12.68 -12.70 -22.05
CA GLU A 60 -13.12 -12.77 -23.46
C GLU A 60 -12.61 -14.06 -24.10
N GLU A 61 -11.29 -14.27 -24.09
CA GLU A 61 -10.65 -15.45 -24.65
C GLU A 61 -11.22 -16.74 -24.06
N LEU A 62 -11.43 -16.80 -22.74
CA LEU A 62 -12.02 -17.96 -22.08
C LEU A 62 -13.44 -18.25 -22.59
N ILE A 63 -14.30 -17.23 -22.69
CA ILE A 63 -15.68 -17.41 -23.17
C ILE A 63 -15.67 -17.90 -24.63
N GLU A 64 -14.83 -17.31 -25.47
CA GLU A 64 -14.68 -17.73 -26.87
C GLU A 64 -14.21 -19.17 -26.97
N GLU A 65 -13.16 -19.51 -26.24
CA GLU A 65 -12.57 -20.84 -26.23
C GLU A 65 -13.54 -21.90 -25.70
N VAL A 66 -14.34 -21.58 -24.68
CA VAL A 66 -15.41 -22.47 -24.19
C VAL A 66 -16.49 -22.65 -25.26
N ALA A 67 -16.91 -21.57 -25.93
CA ALA A 67 -17.90 -21.67 -27.00
C ALA A 67 -17.39 -22.54 -28.17
N GLU A 68 -16.12 -22.38 -28.55
CA GLU A 68 -15.47 -23.24 -29.55
C GLU A 68 -15.43 -24.71 -29.11
N THR A 69 -15.07 -24.99 -27.85
CA THR A 69 -15.08 -26.36 -27.31
C THR A 69 -16.47 -26.98 -27.35
N LEU A 70 -17.52 -26.23 -26.98
CA LEU A 70 -18.88 -26.76 -26.89
C LEU A 70 -19.55 -27.05 -28.25
N LYS A 71 -19.08 -26.45 -29.35
CA LYS A 71 -19.52 -26.81 -30.71
C LYS A 71 -18.61 -27.81 -31.42
N SER A 72 -17.37 -27.96 -30.94
CA SER A 72 -16.37 -28.82 -31.55
C SER A 72 -16.73 -30.30 -31.42
N GLN A 73 -16.54 -31.03 -32.52
CA GLN A 73 -16.59 -32.50 -32.54
C GLN A 73 -15.24 -33.15 -32.19
N LYS A 74 -14.19 -32.34 -32.04
CA LYS A 74 -12.93 -32.77 -31.44
C LYS A 74 -13.11 -32.85 -29.93
N GLY A 75 -12.26 -33.62 -29.27
CA GLY A 75 -12.30 -33.86 -27.82
C GLY A 75 -12.48 -32.59 -26.96
N GLY A 76 -12.86 -32.77 -25.69
CA GLY A 76 -13.16 -31.68 -24.79
C GLY A 76 -11.94 -30.88 -24.35
N ALA A 77 -12.17 -29.85 -23.53
CA ALA A 77 -11.10 -28.98 -23.04
C ALA A 77 -11.22 -28.69 -21.55
N ILE A 78 -10.06 -28.50 -20.91
CA ILE A 78 -9.93 -28.13 -19.50
C ILE A 78 -9.36 -26.72 -19.42
N PHE A 79 -10.02 -25.89 -18.61
CA PHE A 79 -9.65 -24.52 -18.32
C PHE A 79 -9.37 -24.38 -16.82
N LEU A 80 -8.16 -23.99 -16.47
CA LEU A 80 -7.77 -23.76 -15.09
C LEU A 80 -7.72 -22.27 -14.80
N LEU A 81 -8.61 -21.80 -13.92
CA LEU A 81 -8.59 -20.43 -13.41
C LEU A 81 -7.62 -20.37 -12.23
N THR A 82 -6.42 -19.88 -12.48
CA THR A 82 -5.34 -19.77 -11.48
C THR A 82 -5.26 -18.35 -10.98
N SER A 83 -5.49 -18.15 -9.69
CA SER A 83 -5.12 -16.94 -8.96
C SER A 83 -5.21 -17.18 -7.46
N PHE A 84 -4.53 -16.34 -6.69
CA PHE A 84 -4.79 -16.17 -5.26
C PHE A 84 -6.20 -15.64 -4.96
N PHE A 85 -6.54 -15.51 -3.68
CA PHE A 85 -7.83 -14.98 -3.26
C PHE A 85 -8.11 -13.60 -3.87
N GLY A 86 -9.34 -13.39 -4.33
CA GLY A 86 -9.76 -12.13 -4.95
C GLY A 86 -9.30 -11.91 -6.40
N GLY A 87 -8.72 -12.91 -7.08
CA GLY A 87 -8.33 -12.83 -8.51
C GLY A 87 -9.47 -13.05 -9.53
N GLY A 88 -10.74 -12.95 -9.10
CA GLY A 88 -11.90 -12.98 -10.01
C GLY A 88 -12.37 -14.37 -10.48
N LYS A 89 -11.87 -15.48 -9.91
CA LYS A 89 -12.23 -16.86 -10.33
C LYS A 89 -13.74 -17.12 -10.33
N THR A 90 -14.39 -16.95 -9.17
CA THR A 90 -15.85 -17.12 -9.03
C THR A 90 -16.63 -16.14 -9.90
N HIS A 91 -16.20 -14.87 -9.97
CA HIS A 91 -16.82 -13.87 -10.87
C HIS A 91 -16.79 -14.30 -12.34
N THR A 92 -15.68 -14.92 -12.77
CA THR A 92 -15.54 -15.45 -14.13
C THR A 92 -16.40 -16.68 -14.38
N GLN A 93 -16.53 -17.58 -13.41
CA GLN A 93 -17.47 -18.70 -13.53
C GLN A 93 -18.93 -18.24 -13.57
N ILE A 94 -19.29 -17.20 -12.80
CA ILE A 94 -20.62 -16.55 -12.89
C ILE A 94 -20.83 -15.93 -14.26
N CYS A 95 -19.80 -15.29 -14.82
CA CYS A 95 -19.86 -14.74 -16.18
C CYS A 95 -20.14 -15.83 -17.21
N LEU A 96 -19.43 -16.96 -17.14
CA LEU A 96 -19.68 -18.13 -18.00
C LEU A 96 -21.09 -18.67 -17.81
N TYR A 97 -21.54 -18.86 -16.56
CA TYR A 97 -22.89 -19.32 -16.26
C TYR A 97 -23.95 -18.42 -16.91
N HIS A 98 -23.88 -17.11 -16.72
CA HIS A 98 -24.83 -16.18 -17.32
C HIS A 98 -24.73 -16.13 -18.84
N ALA A 99 -23.52 -16.17 -19.39
CA ALA A 99 -23.27 -16.11 -20.84
C ALA A 99 -23.84 -17.33 -21.57
N PHE A 100 -23.66 -18.53 -21.03
CA PHE A 100 -24.16 -19.76 -21.66
C PHE A 100 -25.61 -20.08 -21.29
N LYS A 101 -26.12 -19.60 -20.15
CA LYS A 101 -27.53 -19.75 -19.77
C LYS A 101 -28.45 -18.75 -20.48
N ASN A 102 -27.99 -17.51 -20.68
CA ASN A 102 -28.73 -16.41 -21.30
C ASN A 102 -27.86 -15.66 -22.34
N PRO A 103 -27.51 -16.30 -23.47
CA PRO A 103 -26.56 -15.75 -24.47
C PRO A 103 -26.95 -14.38 -25.04
N GLU A 104 -28.23 -14.06 -25.07
CA GLU A 104 -28.72 -12.77 -25.55
C GLU A 104 -28.33 -11.60 -24.64
N LYS A 105 -28.05 -11.86 -23.36
CA LYS A 105 -27.75 -10.82 -22.37
C LYS A 105 -26.31 -10.32 -22.43
N ILE A 106 -25.37 -11.16 -22.89
CA ILE A 106 -23.97 -10.76 -23.07
C ILE A 106 -23.80 -9.74 -24.21
N LYS A 107 -24.77 -9.62 -25.13
CA LYS A 107 -24.79 -8.58 -26.19
C LYS A 107 -24.63 -7.17 -25.63
N THR A 108 -25.06 -6.95 -24.38
CA THR A 108 -24.91 -5.66 -23.68
C THR A 108 -23.46 -5.23 -23.50
N ILE A 109 -22.51 -6.17 -23.53
CA ILE A 109 -21.07 -5.90 -23.38
C ILE A 109 -20.24 -6.41 -24.56
N SER A 110 -20.71 -7.41 -25.31
CA SER A 110 -20.04 -7.90 -26.53
C SER A 110 -21.01 -8.63 -27.46
N GLU A 111 -21.32 -8.01 -28.60
CA GLU A 111 -22.12 -8.65 -29.66
C GLU A 111 -21.39 -9.82 -30.31
N THR A 112 -20.07 -9.72 -30.49
CA THR A 112 -19.22 -10.76 -31.06
C THR A 112 -19.26 -12.04 -30.24
N LEU A 113 -19.14 -11.94 -28.91
CA LEU A 113 -19.24 -13.11 -28.03
C LEU A 113 -20.63 -13.73 -28.07
N ALA A 114 -21.67 -12.90 -28.05
CA ALA A 114 -23.05 -13.40 -28.15
C ALA A 114 -23.27 -14.20 -29.44
N ALA A 115 -22.73 -13.71 -30.57
CA ALA A 115 -22.81 -14.41 -31.85
C ALA A 115 -22.03 -15.73 -31.85
N LYS A 116 -20.87 -15.79 -31.19
CA LYS A 116 -20.09 -17.03 -31.02
C LYS A 116 -20.83 -18.05 -30.15
N ILE A 117 -21.39 -17.63 -29.01
CA ILE A 117 -22.16 -18.50 -28.12
C ILE A 117 -23.43 -19.00 -28.80
N ALA A 118 -24.11 -18.16 -29.60
CA ALA A 118 -25.32 -18.55 -30.33
C ALA A 118 -25.10 -19.66 -31.38
N GLN A 119 -23.85 -19.93 -31.79
CA GLN A 119 -23.49 -21.05 -32.67
C GLN A 119 -23.39 -22.39 -31.93
N THR A 120 -23.45 -22.36 -30.59
CA THR A 120 -23.40 -23.57 -29.76
C THR A 120 -24.82 -24.06 -29.46
N GLU A 121 -25.02 -25.38 -29.40
CA GLU A 121 -26.23 -25.93 -28.80
C GLU A 121 -26.27 -25.55 -27.31
N LYS A 122 -27.46 -25.35 -26.74
CA LYS A 122 -27.60 -24.95 -25.32
C LYS A 122 -26.95 -26.02 -24.42
N PRO A 123 -25.89 -25.70 -23.65
CA PRO A 123 -25.19 -26.69 -22.87
C PRO A 123 -25.96 -27.06 -21.60
N ILE A 124 -25.74 -28.28 -21.12
CA ILE A 124 -25.99 -28.63 -19.72
C ILE A 124 -24.88 -27.99 -18.90
N ILE A 125 -25.26 -27.07 -18.00
CA ILE A 125 -24.32 -26.40 -17.11
C ILE A 125 -24.34 -27.09 -15.75
N ILE A 126 -23.23 -27.75 -15.41
CA ILE A 126 -23.04 -28.45 -14.15
C ILE A 126 -22.19 -27.57 -13.23
N ILE A 127 -22.76 -27.16 -12.10
CA ILE A 127 -22.03 -26.38 -11.09
C ILE A 127 -21.68 -27.29 -9.90
N MET A 128 -20.41 -27.27 -9.53
CA MET A 128 -19.82 -28.03 -8.45
C MET A 128 -18.98 -27.09 -7.59
N ASP A 129 -19.56 -26.58 -6.50
CA ASP A 129 -18.86 -25.73 -5.55
C ASP A 129 -18.38 -26.56 -4.34
N GLY A 130 -17.06 -26.69 -4.21
CA GLY A 130 -16.39 -27.45 -3.17
C GLY A 130 -16.56 -26.88 -1.75
N SER A 131 -17.07 -25.65 -1.61
CA SER A 131 -17.40 -25.04 -0.33
C SER A 131 -18.82 -25.35 0.16
N ARG A 132 -19.67 -25.98 -0.67
CA ARG A 132 -21.10 -26.22 -0.40
C ARG A 132 -21.46 -27.70 -0.52
N ALA A 133 -21.81 -28.34 0.60
CA ALA A 133 -22.18 -29.76 0.67
C ALA A 133 -23.35 -30.16 -0.25
N GLU A 134 -24.23 -29.24 -0.60
CA GLU A 134 -25.36 -29.54 -1.50
C GLU A 134 -24.99 -29.57 -2.99
N LEU A 135 -23.87 -28.95 -3.37
CA LEU A 135 -23.34 -28.93 -4.74
C LEU A 135 -22.21 -29.93 -4.92
N VAL A 136 -21.43 -30.15 -3.86
CA VAL A 136 -20.42 -31.21 -3.76
C VAL A 136 -20.57 -31.88 -2.39
N PRO A 137 -21.19 -33.07 -2.31
CA PRO A 137 -21.50 -33.70 -1.03
C PRO A 137 -20.25 -34.11 -0.27
N HIS A 138 -20.29 -33.87 1.03
CA HIS A 138 -19.37 -34.48 1.97
C HIS A 138 -19.94 -35.84 2.36
N PRO A 139 -19.17 -36.94 2.39
CA PRO A 139 -19.70 -38.26 2.77
C PRO A 139 -20.48 -38.30 4.11
N ASP A 140 -20.01 -37.52 5.10
CA ASP A 140 -20.69 -37.37 6.41
C ASP A 140 -21.93 -36.45 6.37
N GLN A 141 -22.11 -35.68 5.30
CA GLN A 141 -23.26 -34.80 5.06
C GLN A 141 -23.79 -35.05 3.64
N PRO A 142 -24.31 -36.25 3.36
CA PRO A 142 -24.70 -36.63 2.02
C PRO A 142 -25.87 -35.78 1.52
N TYR A 143 -25.89 -35.54 0.22
CA TYR A 143 -27.01 -34.87 -0.43
C TYR A 143 -28.21 -35.81 -0.50
N LYS A 144 -29.37 -35.33 -0.06
CA LYS A 144 -30.61 -36.11 -0.08
C LYS A 144 -31.37 -35.79 -1.37
N ALA A 145 -31.42 -36.74 -2.29
CA ALA A 145 -32.30 -36.71 -3.45
C ALA A 145 -33.60 -37.46 -3.14
N GLU A 146 -34.59 -37.38 -4.02
CA GLU A 146 -35.83 -38.15 -3.86
C GLU A 146 -35.54 -39.65 -3.94
N GLY A 147 -35.71 -40.36 -2.82
CA GLY A 147 -35.58 -41.81 -2.74
C GLY A 147 -34.15 -42.38 -2.62
N PHE A 148 -33.10 -41.55 -2.61
CA PHE A 148 -31.72 -41.98 -2.38
C PHE A 148 -30.82 -40.84 -1.87
N THR A 149 -29.64 -41.20 -1.36
CA THR A 149 -28.65 -40.24 -0.87
C THR A 149 -27.39 -40.32 -1.69
N ILE A 150 -26.81 -39.16 -2.01
CA ILE A 150 -25.57 -39.02 -2.77
C ILE A 150 -24.45 -38.64 -1.82
N LYS A 151 -23.40 -39.46 -1.76
CA LYS A 151 -22.31 -39.28 -0.77
C LYS A 151 -21.06 -38.64 -1.35
N THR A 152 -20.78 -38.87 -2.63
CA THR A 152 -19.48 -38.57 -3.23
C THR A 152 -19.57 -37.51 -4.34
N ILE A 153 -18.45 -36.83 -4.61
CA ILE A 153 -18.31 -35.87 -5.71
C ILE A 153 -18.67 -36.47 -7.08
N TRP A 154 -18.28 -37.71 -7.35
CA TRP A 154 -18.60 -38.39 -8.62
C TRP A 154 -20.05 -38.87 -8.67
N GLY A 155 -20.62 -39.29 -7.53
CA GLY A 155 -22.05 -39.55 -7.40
C GLY A 155 -22.88 -38.32 -7.77
N MET A 156 -22.47 -37.15 -7.29
CA MET A 156 -23.11 -35.88 -7.57
C MET A 156 -22.99 -35.47 -9.05
N LEU A 157 -21.80 -35.62 -9.65
CA LEU A 157 -21.61 -35.35 -11.07
C LEU A 157 -22.54 -36.22 -11.93
N ALA A 158 -22.57 -37.53 -11.67
CA ALA A 158 -23.43 -38.46 -12.40
C ALA A 158 -24.92 -38.14 -12.19
N TYR A 159 -25.33 -37.77 -10.99
CA TYR A 159 -26.70 -37.35 -10.71
C TYR A 159 -27.11 -36.11 -11.50
N LYS A 160 -26.28 -35.06 -11.51
CA LYS A 160 -26.60 -33.84 -12.26
C LYS A 160 -26.62 -34.07 -13.79
N LEU A 161 -25.94 -35.11 -14.27
CA LEU A 161 -25.97 -35.56 -15.67
C LEU A 161 -27.05 -36.61 -15.97
N GLY A 162 -27.87 -37.02 -14.99
CA GLY A 162 -28.90 -38.04 -15.16
C GLY A 162 -28.38 -39.49 -15.24
N ALA A 163 -27.10 -39.72 -15.00
CA ALA A 163 -26.42 -41.01 -15.12
C ALA A 163 -26.16 -41.72 -13.77
N TYR A 164 -26.81 -41.30 -12.67
CA TYR A 164 -26.55 -41.81 -11.32
C TYR A 164 -26.68 -43.34 -11.20
N ALA A 165 -27.61 -43.95 -11.93
CA ALA A 165 -27.81 -45.40 -11.92
C ALA A 165 -26.52 -46.19 -12.26
N LYS A 166 -25.66 -45.65 -13.14
CA LYS A 166 -24.39 -46.26 -13.53
C LYS A 166 -23.36 -46.24 -12.39
N ILE A 167 -23.42 -45.24 -11.51
CA ILE A 167 -22.40 -44.99 -10.48
C ILE A 167 -22.86 -45.38 -9.06
N LYS A 168 -24.13 -45.75 -8.87
CA LYS A 168 -24.72 -46.00 -7.54
C LYS A 168 -23.90 -46.99 -6.69
N HIS A 169 -23.33 -48.01 -7.30
CA HIS A 169 -22.50 -49.02 -6.62
C HIS A 169 -21.13 -48.48 -6.14
N LEU A 170 -20.70 -47.32 -6.68
CA LEU A 170 -19.45 -46.63 -6.32
C LEU A 170 -19.70 -45.37 -5.49
N ASP A 171 -20.94 -45.00 -5.17
CA ASP A 171 -21.27 -43.81 -4.40
C ASP A 171 -21.09 -44.03 -2.88
N ASP A 172 -19.86 -44.35 -2.49
CA ASP A 172 -19.42 -44.55 -1.11
C ASP A 172 -17.98 -44.07 -0.94
N GLU A 173 -17.64 -43.49 0.21
CA GLU A 173 -16.30 -42.99 0.48
C GLU A 173 -15.22 -44.11 0.49
N LYS A 174 -15.64 -45.36 0.74
CA LYS A 174 -14.75 -46.54 0.74
C LYS A 174 -14.56 -47.13 -0.64
N SER A 175 -15.45 -46.85 -1.59
CA SER A 175 -15.33 -47.31 -2.97
C SER A 175 -14.12 -46.67 -3.67
N PRO A 176 -13.56 -47.31 -4.71
CA PRO A 176 -12.55 -46.68 -5.57
C PRO A 176 -13.18 -45.54 -6.39
N ALA A 177 -12.34 -44.59 -6.82
CA ALA A 177 -12.76 -43.61 -7.81
C ALA A 177 -13.19 -44.32 -9.11
N PRO A 178 -14.28 -43.89 -9.77
CA PRO A 178 -14.71 -44.50 -11.02
C PRO A 178 -13.65 -44.32 -12.09
N ASP A 179 -13.38 -45.37 -12.87
CA ASP A 179 -12.37 -45.30 -13.92
C ASP A 179 -12.75 -44.34 -15.06
N VAL A 180 -11.78 -44.04 -15.91
CA VAL A 180 -11.93 -43.09 -17.01
C VAL A 180 -13.06 -43.50 -17.96
N ASN A 181 -13.24 -44.79 -18.25
CA ASN A 181 -14.26 -45.24 -19.20
C ASN A 181 -15.67 -45.03 -18.64
N LEU A 182 -15.89 -45.36 -17.37
CA LEU A 182 -17.16 -45.12 -16.70
C LEU A 182 -17.50 -43.62 -16.63
N ILE A 183 -16.51 -42.75 -16.39
CA ILE A 183 -16.72 -41.30 -16.44
C ILE A 183 -17.09 -40.84 -17.86
N LYS A 184 -16.45 -41.37 -18.91
CA LYS A 184 -16.84 -41.05 -20.31
C LYS A 184 -18.27 -41.49 -20.62
N GLU A 185 -18.69 -42.65 -20.15
CA GLU A 185 -20.06 -43.13 -20.31
C GLU A 185 -21.09 -42.25 -19.59
N ILE A 186 -20.71 -41.68 -18.44
CA ILE A 186 -21.52 -40.70 -17.70
C ILE A 186 -21.62 -39.38 -18.47
N LEU A 187 -20.49 -38.86 -18.96
CA LEU A 187 -20.46 -37.61 -19.75
C LEU A 187 -21.22 -37.77 -21.08
N SER A 188 -21.14 -38.93 -21.71
CA SER A 188 -21.81 -39.18 -23.00
C SER A 188 -23.33 -39.37 -22.88
N GLU A 189 -23.86 -39.60 -21.67
CA GLU A 189 -25.29 -39.83 -21.45
C GLU A 189 -26.15 -38.62 -21.82
N ALA A 190 -25.63 -37.41 -21.57
CA ALA A 190 -26.34 -36.15 -21.78
C ALA A 190 -26.71 -35.85 -23.23
N LYS A 191 -25.94 -36.37 -24.21
CA LYS A 191 -26.02 -36.09 -25.66
C LYS A 191 -25.93 -34.62 -26.10
N GLN A 192 -26.03 -33.68 -25.18
CA GLN A 192 -25.89 -32.23 -25.35
C GLN A 192 -24.46 -31.79 -24.98
N PRO A 193 -24.01 -30.58 -25.38
CA PRO A 193 -22.77 -30.02 -24.86
C PRO A 193 -22.81 -29.90 -23.33
N ILE A 194 -21.68 -30.12 -22.67
CA ILE A 194 -21.57 -30.07 -21.21
C ILE A 194 -20.56 -29.01 -20.81
N LEU A 195 -20.97 -28.08 -19.95
CA LEU A 195 -20.08 -27.13 -19.28
C LEU A 195 -20.06 -27.44 -17.77
N ILE A 196 -18.94 -27.95 -17.28
CA ILE A 196 -18.71 -28.20 -15.85
C ILE A 196 -17.96 -27.00 -15.27
N LEU A 197 -18.59 -26.29 -14.33
CA LEU A 197 -18.00 -25.22 -13.55
C LEU A 197 -17.70 -25.77 -12.15
N MET A 198 -16.41 -25.94 -11.86
CA MET A 198 -15.93 -26.46 -10.60
C MET A 198 -15.26 -25.33 -9.81
N ASP A 199 -15.92 -24.85 -8.75
CA ASP A 199 -15.40 -23.80 -7.88
C ASP A 199 -14.89 -24.38 -6.55
N GLU A 200 -13.91 -23.73 -5.94
CA GLU A 200 -13.41 -24.05 -4.59
C GLU A 200 -13.04 -25.54 -4.37
N ILE A 201 -12.56 -26.23 -5.41
CA ILE A 201 -12.20 -27.67 -5.32
C ILE A 201 -11.04 -27.93 -4.36
N VAL A 202 -10.12 -26.97 -4.22
CA VAL A 202 -9.01 -27.05 -3.27
C VAL A 202 -9.53 -27.07 -1.84
N HIS A 203 -10.53 -26.24 -1.52
CA HIS A 203 -11.17 -26.24 -0.20
C HIS A 203 -11.81 -27.60 0.11
N TYR A 204 -12.50 -28.20 -0.86
CA TYR A 204 -13.11 -29.51 -0.69
C TYR A 204 -12.07 -30.58 -0.36
N VAL A 205 -11.01 -30.68 -1.17
CA VAL A 205 -9.91 -31.63 -0.95
C VAL A 205 -9.23 -31.36 0.39
N PHE A 206 -8.89 -30.11 0.69
CA PHE A 206 -8.27 -29.71 1.95
C PHE A 206 -9.10 -30.20 3.16
N ASN A 207 -10.42 -29.98 3.14
CA ASN A 207 -11.32 -30.43 4.20
C ASN A 207 -11.32 -31.96 4.35
N MET A 208 -11.30 -32.73 3.26
CA MET A 208 -11.21 -34.19 3.33
C MET A 208 -9.92 -34.63 4.02
N TYR A 209 -8.78 -34.06 3.61
CA TYR A 209 -7.46 -34.37 4.17
C TYR A 209 -7.29 -33.99 5.65
N LYS A 210 -8.03 -32.97 6.11
CA LYS A 210 -8.03 -32.52 7.51
C LYS A 210 -9.08 -33.24 8.38
N SER A 211 -9.76 -34.25 7.84
CA SER A 211 -10.80 -35.03 8.53
C SER A 211 -10.49 -36.53 8.54
N ARG A 212 -11.42 -37.33 9.09
CA ARG A 212 -11.37 -38.81 9.00
C ARG A 212 -11.46 -39.35 7.56
N LEU A 213 -11.79 -38.49 6.60
CA LEU A 213 -11.96 -38.82 5.18
C LEU A 213 -10.69 -38.62 4.36
N LYS A 214 -9.51 -38.62 5.00
CA LYS A 214 -8.22 -38.45 4.30
C LYS A 214 -8.05 -39.40 3.12
N ASP A 215 -8.38 -40.67 3.28
CA ASP A 215 -8.29 -41.68 2.21
C ASP A 215 -9.25 -41.39 1.06
N TYR A 216 -10.43 -40.84 1.36
CA TYR A 216 -11.35 -40.36 0.35
C TYR A 216 -10.79 -39.11 -0.37
N GLY A 217 -10.10 -38.22 0.33
CA GLY A 217 -9.37 -37.09 -0.27
C GLY A 217 -8.34 -37.52 -1.33
N GLU A 218 -7.56 -38.57 -1.06
CA GLU A 218 -6.65 -39.17 -2.06
C GLU A 218 -7.41 -39.70 -3.28
N LYS A 219 -8.55 -40.36 -3.08
CA LYS A 219 -9.41 -40.83 -4.16
C LYS A 219 -10.06 -39.70 -4.94
N VAL A 220 -10.35 -38.56 -4.31
CA VAL A 220 -10.84 -37.36 -5.01
C VAL A 220 -9.77 -36.82 -5.94
N ILE A 221 -8.50 -36.76 -5.52
CA ILE A 221 -7.39 -36.39 -6.42
C ILE A 221 -7.31 -37.34 -7.62
N LEU A 222 -7.44 -38.64 -7.38
CA LEU A 222 -7.46 -39.65 -8.45
C LEU A 222 -8.69 -39.48 -9.38
N PHE A 223 -9.86 -39.19 -8.81
CA PHE A 223 -11.06 -38.90 -9.58
C PHE A 223 -10.89 -37.65 -10.47
N LEU A 224 -10.24 -36.59 -9.98
CA LEU A 224 -9.96 -35.39 -10.78
C LEU A 224 -9.03 -35.71 -11.95
N ASP A 225 -8.01 -36.54 -11.73
CA ASP A 225 -7.12 -37.04 -12.80
C ASP A 225 -7.91 -37.81 -13.88
N TYR A 226 -8.82 -38.70 -13.46
CA TYR A 226 -9.65 -39.50 -14.36
C TYR A 226 -10.71 -38.67 -15.08
N LEU A 227 -11.33 -37.72 -14.38
CA LEU A 227 -12.26 -36.76 -14.95
C LEU A 227 -11.58 -35.91 -16.02
N ALA A 228 -10.37 -35.42 -15.77
CA ALA A 228 -9.60 -34.67 -16.76
C ALA A 228 -9.40 -35.48 -18.06
N ARG A 229 -8.96 -36.74 -17.95
CA ARG A 229 -8.78 -37.64 -19.12
C ARG A 229 -10.09 -37.91 -19.85
N ALA A 230 -11.18 -38.10 -19.10
CA ALA A 230 -12.49 -38.34 -19.68
C ALA A 230 -12.98 -37.11 -20.47
N VAL A 231 -12.85 -35.91 -19.90
CA VAL A 231 -13.20 -34.63 -20.54
C VAL A 231 -12.43 -34.42 -21.84
N GLU A 232 -11.10 -34.55 -21.84
CA GLU A 232 -10.27 -34.37 -23.06
C GLU A 232 -10.70 -35.29 -24.21
N SER A 233 -11.23 -36.47 -23.88
CA SER A 233 -11.68 -37.44 -24.88
C SER A 233 -13.17 -37.38 -25.23
N THR A 234 -13.95 -36.53 -24.56
CA THR A 234 -15.39 -36.41 -24.79
C THR A 234 -15.67 -35.11 -25.56
N PRO A 235 -16.11 -35.18 -26.83
CA PRO A 235 -16.46 -34.00 -27.60
C PRO A 235 -17.52 -33.12 -26.92
N LYS A 236 -17.57 -31.84 -27.30
CA LYS A 236 -18.55 -30.87 -26.76
C LYS A 236 -18.55 -30.75 -25.22
N THR A 237 -17.45 -31.10 -24.54
CA THR A 237 -17.35 -31.04 -23.08
C THR A 237 -16.27 -30.07 -22.64
N ALA A 238 -16.63 -29.11 -21.79
CA ALA A 238 -15.71 -28.14 -21.20
C ALA A 238 -15.72 -28.26 -19.67
N LEU A 239 -14.53 -28.36 -19.06
CA LEU A 239 -14.35 -28.28 -17.61
C LEU A 239 -13.61 -26.99 -17.28
N VAL A 240 -14.23 -26.12 -16.47
CA VAL A 240 -13.60 -24.91 -15.94
C VAL A 240 -13.46 -25.07 -14.44
N ALA A 241 -12.22 -25.21 -13.95
CA ALA A 241 -11.93 -25.40 -12.53
C ALA A 241 -11.15 -24.21 -11.94
N SER A 242 -11.53 -23.77 -10.75
CA SER A 242 -10.82 -22.71 -10.02
C SER A 242 -9.81 -23.32 -9.04
N VAL A 243 -8.60 -22.75 -9.00
CA VAL A 243 -7.53 -23.23 -8.13
C VAL A 243 -6.80 -22.05 -7.47
N GLN A 244 -6.57 -22.14 -6.16
CA GLN A 244 -5.88 -21.16 -5.31
C GLN A 244 -4.35 -21.26 -5.47
N ALA A 245 -3.90 -21.15 -6.72
CA ALA A 245 -2.49 -21.16 -7.08
C ALA A 245 -2.23 -20.16 -8.22
N GLU A 246 -0.99 -19.69 -8.37
CA GLU A 246 -0.60 -18.70 -9.36
C GLU A 246 0.81 -19.01 -9.85
N TYR A 247 1.04 -18.97 -11.16
CA TYR A 247 2.39 -19.10 -11.71
C TYR A 247 3.09 -17.74 -11.70
N ARG A 248 4.32 -17.70 -11.20
CA ARG A 248 5.19 -16.52 -11.26
C ARG A 248 6.55 -16.85 -11.82
N VAL A 249 7.17 -15.87 -12.46
CA VAL A 249 8.57 -15.97 -12.89
C VAL A 249 9.44 -15.46 -11.75
N VAL A 250 10.14 -16.37 -11.08
CA VAL A 250 11.12 -16.04 -10.03
C VAL A 250 12.48 -16.43 -10.57
N GLU A 251 13.40 -15.45 -10.66
CA GLU A 251 14.75 -15.66 -11.19
C GLU A 251 14.79 -16.34 -12.58
N GLY A 252 13.83 -16.00 -13.44
CA GLY A 252 13.72 -16.56 -14.79
C GLY A 252 13.06 -17.94 -14.86
N GLN A 253 12.68 -18.54 -13.74
CA GLN A 253 11.98 -19.83 -13.69
C GLN A 253 10.50 -19.64 -13.38
N LYS A 254 9.63 -20.37 -14.11
CA LYS A 254 8.19 -20.38 -13.84
C LYS A 254 7.91 -21.31 -12.66
N VAL A 255 7.59 -20.73 -11.51
CA VAL A 255 7.27 -21.43 -10.27
C VAL A 255 5.76 -21.35 -10.02
N LEU A 256 5.15 -22.45 -9.60
CA LEU A 256 3.78 -22.46 -9.09
C LEU A 256 3.80 -22.07 -7.62
N LEU A 257 3.14 -20.97 -7.28
CA LEU A 257 2.93 -20.55 -5.91
C LEU A 257 1.53 -20.94 -5.47
N GLU A 258 1.41 -21.46 -4.25
CA GLU A 258 0.15 -21.82 -3.62
C GLU A 258 -0.19 -20.79 -2.53
N GLU A 259 -1.49 -20.62 -2.26
CA GLU A 259 -1.92 -19.93 -1.04
C GLU A 259 -1.41 -20.66 0.19
N GLU A 260 -0.91 -19.93 1.20
CA GLU A 260 -0.22 -20.49 2.36
C GLU A 260 -1.04 -21.58 3.07
N VAL A 261 -2.34 -21.33 3.24
CA VAL A 261 -3.31 -22.26 3.86
C VAL A 261 -3.49 -23.56 3.05
N PHE A 262 -3.29 -23.54 1.73
CA PHE A 262 -3.50 -24.66 0.82
C PHE A 262 -2.21 -25.28 0.28
N THR A 263 -1.07 -24.91 0.84
CA THR A 263 0.24 -25.43 0.43
C THR A 263 0.25 -26.97 0.39
N GLY A 264 0.63 -27.53 -0.76
CA GLY A 264 0.69 -28.97 -1.00
C GLY A 264 -0.64 -29.61 -1.43
N TYR A 265 -1.73 -28.85 -1.51
CA TYR A 265 -3.04 -29.30 -1.99
C TYR A 265 -3.40 -28.68 -3.33
N ALA A 266 -3.25 -27.36 -3.46
CA ALA A 266 -3.54 -26.67 -4.71
C ALA A 266 -2.60 -27.16 -5.81
N GLY A 267 -1.32 -27.36 -5.50
CA GLY A 267 -0.31 -27.89 -6.41
C GLY A 267 -0.66 -29.28 -6.93
N LYS A 268 -1.11 -30.19 -6.06
CA LYS A 268 -1.57 -31.54 -6.47
C LYS A 268 -2.75 -31.46 -7.45
N ILE A 269 -3.71 -30.58 -7.18
CA ILE A 269 -4.89 -30.38 -8.04
C ILE A 269 -4.47 -29.79 -9.39
N VAL A 270 -3.59 -28.79 -9.40
CA VAL A 270 -3.01 -28.26 -10.63
C VAL A 270 -2.33 -29.39 -11.41
N THR A 271 -1.53 -30.24 -10.77
CA THR A 271 -0.83 -31.34 -11.44
C THR A 271 -1.78 -32.33 -12.10
N VAL A 272 -2.85 -32.78 -11.42
CA VAL A 272 -3.77 -33.78 -12.00
C VAL A 272 -4.70 -33.21 -13.07
N LEU A 273 -5.01 -31.92 -12.98
CA LEU A 273 -5.84 -31.24 -13.97
C LEU A 273 -5.03 -30.62 -15.12
N SER A 274 -3.72 -30.40 -14.97
CA SER A 274 -2.85 -29.83 -16.02
C SER A 274 -2.36 -30.91 -16.95
N ARG A 275 -2.93 -30.93 -18.15
CA ARG A 275 -2.52 -31.74 -19.30
C ARG A 275 -1.90 -30.87 -20.39
N GLU A 276 -1.34 -31.48 -21.43
CA GLU A 276 -0.78 -30.76 -22.58
C GLU A 276 -1.78 -29.80 -23.24
N SER A 277 -3.07 -30.17 -23.27
CA SER A 277 -4.12 -29.35 -23.88
C SER A 277 -4.76 -28.33 -22.92
N THR A 278 -4.38 -28.36 -21.63
CA THR A 278 -5.02 -27.54 -20.59
C THR A 278 -4.67 -26.07 -20.74
N ARG A 279 -5.70 -25.22 -20.65
CA ARG A 279 -5.57 -23.78 -20.81
C ARG A 279 -5.62 -23.10 -19.45
N ILE A 280 -4.48 -22.57 -19.02
CA ILE A 280 -4.37 -21.81 -17.76
C ILE A 280 -4.75 -20.36 -18.04
N LYS A 281 -5.73 -19.83 -17.29
CA LYS A 281 -6.23 -18.46 -17.41
C LYS A 281 -6.11 -17.75 -16.07
N VAL A 282 -5.57 -16.52 -16.10
CA VAL A 282 -5.57 -15.60 -14.95
C VAL A 282 -6.71 -14.61 -15.19
N PRO A 283 -7.85 -14.70 -14.47
CA PRO A 283 -9.06 -13.99 -14.88
C PRO A 283 -8.94 -12.46 -14.83
N VAL A 284 -8.29 -11.95 -13.79
CA VAL A 284 -8.05 -10.52 -13.59
C VAL A 284 -6.56 -10.33 -13.33
N SER A 285 -5.88 -9.68 -14.26
CA SER A 285 -4.47 -9.30 -14.11
C SER A 285 -4.35 -7.99 -13.31
N PRO A 286 -3.15 -7.64 -12.79
CA PRO A 286 -2.90 -6.31 -12.24
C PRO A 286 -3.32 -5.18 -13.19
N ASP A 287 -3.13 -5.36 -14.50
CA ASP A 287 -3.44 -4.37 -15.53
C ASP A 287 -4.95 -4.06 -15.65
N ASP A 288 -5.80 -5.02 -15.26
CA ASP A 288 -7.25 -4.92 -15.36
C ASP A 288 -7.89 -4.17 -14.18
N VAL A 289 -7.19 -4.05 -13.05
CA VAL A 289 -7.76 -3.55 -11.78
C VAL A 289 -8.39 -2.16 -11.94
N VAL A 290 -7.75 -1.26 -12.69
CA VAL A 290 -8.29 0.09 -12.94
C VAL A 290 -9.66 0.02 -13.61
N LYS A 291 -9.77 -0.80 -14.67
CA LYS A 291 -11.01 -0.92 -15.45
C LYS A 291 -12.09 -1.65 -14.67
N VAL A 292 -11.70 -2.66 -13.87
CA VAL A 292 -12.60 -3.33 -12.92
C VAL A 292 -13.17 -2.32 -11.91
N LEU A 293 -12.32 -1.49 -11.28
CA LEU A 293 -12.77 -0.46 -10.34
C LEU A 293 -13.68 0.57 -11.02
N GLN A 294 -13.30 1.10 -12.18
CA GLN A 294 -14.13 2.04 -12.94
C GLN A 294 -15.53 1.47 -13.20
N LYS A 295 -15.61 0.23 -13.71
CA LYS A 295 -16.88 -0.42 -14.08
C LYS A 295 -17.73 -0.82 -12.87
N ARG A 296 -17.10 -1.23 -11.77
CA ARG A 296 -17.78 -1.67 -10.53
C ARG A 296 -18.25 -0.50 -9.65
N ILE A 297 -17.66 0.67 -9.78
CA ILE A 297 -17.99 1.85 -8.97
C ILE A 297 -18.87 2.82 -9.77
N PHE A 298 -18.54 3.06 -11.03
CA PHE A 298 -19.20 4.07 -11.86
C PHE A 298 -20.04 3.41 -12.95
N LYS A 299 -21.26 3.93 -13.09
CA LYS A 299 -22.15 3.64 -14.21
C LYS A 299 -21.75 4.43 -15.46
N LYS A 300 -21.27 5.67 -15.28
CA LYS A 300 -20.87 6.56 -16.36
C LYS A 300 -19.70 7.44 -15.94
N ILE A 301 -18.70 7.52 -16.82
CA ILE A 301 -17.54 8.41 -16.68
C ILE A 301 -17.38 9.14 -18.02
N PRO A 302 -17.45 10.48 -18.06
CA PRO A 302 -17.28 11.24 -19.30
C PRO A 302 -15.81 11.30 -19.70
N GLU A 303 -15.49 10.80 -20.90
CA GLU A 303 -14.12 10.80 -21.41
C GLU A 303 -13.55 12.23 -21.56
N THR A 304 -14.39 13.19 -21.93
CA THR A 304 -14.00 14.60 -22.07
C THR A 304 -13.44 15.20 -20.77
N GLU A 305 -14.04 14.89 -19.62
CA GLU A 305 -13.53 15.36 -18.33
C GLU A 305 -12.24 14.64 -17.94
N ALA A 306 -12.04 13.38 -18.36
CA ALA A 306 -10.79 12.66 -18.13
C ALA A 306 -9.60 13.33 -18.84
N TRP A 307 -9.77 13.72 -20.12
CA TRP A 307 -8.76 14.45 -20.89
C TRP A 307 -8.47 15.83 -20.29
N LYS A 308 -9.52 16.61 -20.00
CA LYS A 308 -9.41 17.95 -19.40
C LYS A 308 -8.71 17.90 -18.03
N THR A 309 -9.04 16.91 -17.21
CA THR A 309 -8.40 16.72 -15.90
C THR A 309 -6.92 16.40 -16.06
N ARG A 310 -6.55 15.50 -16.98
CA ARG A 310 -5.14 15.21 -17.30
C ARG A 310 -4.39 16.49 -17.67
N ASP A 311 -4.92 17.27 -18.60
CA ASP A 311 -4.25 18.46 -19.13
C ASP A 311 -4.05 19.52 -18.03
N THR A 312 -5.05 19.68 -17.16
CA THR A 312 -4.99 20.59 -16.02
C THR A 312 -3.86 20.19 -15.06
N PHE A 313 -3.80 18.93 -14.66
CA PHE A 313 -2.76 18.42 -13.75
C PHE A 313 -1.38 18.49 -14.40
N TYR A 314 -1.23 18.05 -15.65
CA TYR A 314 0.06 18.03 -16.32
C TYR A 314 0.60 19.44 -16.57
N SER A 315 -0.27 20.41 -16.84
CA SER A 315 0.11 21.83 -16.90
C SER A 315 0.67 22.33 -15.56
N ALA A 316 -0.03 22.04 -14.45
CA ALA A 316 0.44 22.40 -13.11
C ALA A 316 1.78 21.73 -12.74
N TYR A 317 1.96 20.45 -13.11
CA TYR A 317 3.20 19.71 -12.91
C TYR A 317 4.36 20.31 -13.71
N ARG A 318 4.15 20.67 -14.99
CA ARG A 318 5.17 21.33 -15.82
C ARG A 318 5.61 22.68 -15.25
N GLN A 319 4.66 23.48 -14.76
CA GLN A 319 4.96 24.77 -14.14
C GLN A 319 5.82 24.62 -12.87
N ASN A 320 5.70 23.48 -12.17
CA ASN A 320 6.39 23.19 -10.92
C ASN A 320 7.35 21.98 -11.05
N HIS A 321 8.06 21.85 -12.19
CA HIS A 321 8.87 20.68 -12.54
C HIS A 321 9.95 20.31 -11.50
N LYS A 322 10.45 21.27 -10.69
CA LYS A 322 11.39 20.97 -9.60
C LYS A 322 10.76 20.05 -8.54
N LEU A 323 9.48 20.24 -8.26
CA LEU A 323 8.73 19.49 -7.26
C LEU A 323 8.12 18.22 -7.84
N PHE A 324 7.54 18.29 -9.05
CA PHE A 324 6.82 17.16 -9.66
C PHE A 324 7.67 16.32 -10.63
N GLY A 325 8.88 16.75 -10.97
CA GLY A 325 9.76 16.03 -11.89
C GLY A 325 9.30 16.08 -13.34
N THR A 326 9.54 14.99 -14.07
CA THR A 326 9.26 14.85 -15.51
C THR A 326 8.03 14.01 -15.77
N GLU A 327 7.56 13.95 -17.02
CA GLU A 327 6.32 13.25 -17.36
C GLU A 327 6.35 11.75 -17.00
N SER A 328 7.52 11.11 -17.04
CA SER A 328 7.74 9.75 -16.56
C SER A 328 7.45 9.55 -15.07
N ASP A 329 7.60 10.59 -14.24
CA ASP A 329 7.34 10.55 -12.80
C ASP A 329 5.81 10.57 -12.51
N TRP A 330 5.03 11.21 -13.38
CA TRP A 330 3.58 11.42 -13.18
C TRP A 330 2.74 10.19 -13.54
N GLN A 331 3.31 9.33 -14.39
CA GLN A 331 2.69 8.14 -14.91
C GLN A 331 2.88 6.96 -13.95
N PHE A 332 2.02 5.96 -14.07
CA PHE A 332 2.19 4.67 -13.41
C PHE A 332 2.47 3.61 -14.47
N SER A 333 3.39 2.68 -14.20
CA SER A 333 3.70 1.57 -15.10
C SER A 333 3.43 0.25 -14.40
N TYR A 334 2.70 -0.64 -15.06
CA TYR A 334 2.55 -2.00 -14.57
C TYR A 334 3.89 -2.72 -14.66
N THR A 335 4.37 -3.24 -13.53
CA THR A 335 5.70 -3.86 -13.41
C THR A 335 5.91 -5.03 -14.35
N GLU A 336 4.84 -5.74 -14.73
CA GLU A 336 4.91 -6.94 -15.56
C GLU A 336 4.87 -6.66 -17.06
N THR A 337 4.12 -5.64 -17.49
CA THR A 337 3.87 -5.36 -18.92
C THR A 337 4.60 -4.12 -19.43
N GLY A 338 5.14 -3.28 -18.54
CA GLY A 338 5.74 -1.99 -18.88
C GLY A 338 4.74 -0.98 -19.45
N LYS A 339 3.44 -1.29 -19.38
CA LYS A 339 2.38 -0.44 -19.92
C LYS A 339 2.22 0.79 -19.04
N VAL A 340 2.43 1.94 -19.68
CA VAL A 340 2.28 3.26 -19.08
C VAL A 340 0.80 3.63 -18.99
N VAL A 341 0.39 4.12 -17.83
CA VAL A 341 -0.97 4.54 -17.50
C VAL A 341 -0.96 6.00 -17.07
N THR A 342 -1.84 6.79 -17.67
CA THR A 342 -1.96 8.23 -17.40
C THR A 342 -3.25 8.56 -16.64
N ILE A 343 -3.41 9.82 -16.21
CA ILE A 343 -4.66 10.30 -15.59
C ILE A 343 -5.89 9.98 -16.44
N LYS A 344 -5.80 10.08 -17.79
CA LYS A 344 -6.95 9.80 -18.66
C LYS A 344 -7.44 8.35 -18.53
N ASP A 345 -6.52 7.43 -18.27
CA ASP A 345 -6.79 6.00 -18.27
C ASP A 345 -7.37 5.55 -16.91
N THR A 346 -6.98 6.24 -15.83
CA THR A 346 -7.40 5.96 -14.44
C THR A 346 -8.55 6.84 -13.95
N TYR A 347 -8.88 7.93 -14.65
CA TYR A 347 -9.94 8.87 -14.23
C TYR A 347 -11.24 8.11 -13.85
N PRO A 348 -11.88 8.44 -12.71
CA PRO A 348 -11.63 9.58 -11.82
C PRO A 348 -10.59 9.32 -10.72
N PHE A 349 -9.82 8.24 -10.78
CA PHE A 349 -8.75 7.96 -9.83
C PHE A 349 -7.43 8.62 -10.28
N HIS A 350 -6.68 9.18 -9.35
CA HIS A 350 -5.30 9.61 -9.63
C HIS A 350 -4.42 8.36 -9.86
N PRO A 351 -3.44 8.36 -10.79
CA PRO A 351 -2.56 7.21 -11.02
C PRO A 351 -1.89 6.69 -9.74
N LYS A 352 -1.44 7.61 -8.86
CA LYS A 352 -0.87 7.23 -7.56
C LYS A 352 -1.87 6.60 -6.57
N TYR A 353 -3.17 6.87 -6.68
CA TYR A 353 -4.18 6.16 -5.88
C TYR A 353 -4.21 4.67 -6.26
N ILE A 354 -4.18 4.38 -7.56
CA ILE A 354 -4.14 3.00 -8.06
C ILE A 354 -2.84 2.32 -7.65
N GLU A 355 -1.70 2.99 -7.82
CA GLU A 355 -0.39 2.47 -7.42
C GLU A 355 -0.38 2.05 -5.94
N VAL A 356 -0.75 2.97 -5.03
CA VAL A 356 -0.81 2.70 -3.60
C VAL A 356 -1.79 1.56 -3.29
N LEU A 357 -3.00 1.62 -3.86
CA LEU A 357 -4.04 0.61 -3.64
C LEU A 357 -3.58 -0.79 -4.06
N GLN A 358 -3.03 -0.93 -5.27
CA GLN A 358 -2.56 -2.22 -5.78
C GLN A 358 -1.42 -2.78 -4.95
N GLU A 359 -0.47 -1.93 -4.58
CA GLU A 359 0.71 -2.33 -3.83
C GLU A 359 0.34 -2.89 -2.46
N PHE A 360 -0.45 -2.17 -1.65
CA PHE A 360 -0.76 -2.69 -0.32
C PHE A 360 -1.72 -3.87 -0.37
N VAL A 361 -2.67 -3.89 -1.30
CA VAL A 361 -3.61 -5.00 -1.48
C VAL A 361 -2.92 -6.29 -1.97
N THR A 362 -1.82 -6.16 -2.72
CA THR A 362 -1.06 -7.31 -3.24
C THR A 362 0.00 -7.80 -2.24
N ARG A 363 0.60 -6.89 -1.47
CA ARG A 363 1.65 -7.22 -0.47
C ARG A 363 1.08 -7.65 0.88
N ASN A 364 -0.14 -7.24 1.22
CA ASN A 364 -0.76 -7.61 2.49
C ASN A 364 -1.46 -8.97 2.35
N LYS A 365 -0.96 -9.97 3.07
CA LYS A 365 -1.50 -11.35 3.06
C LYS A 365 -2.91 -11.45 3.63
N ASP A 366 -3.33 -10.51 4.48
CA ASP A 366 -4.67 -10.51 5.07
C ASP A 366 -5.75 -10.02 4.09
N LEU A 367 -5.34 -9.47 2.94
CA LEU A 367 -6.23 -8.88 1.95
C LEU A 367 -6.38 -9.78 0.72
N GLN A 368 -7.60 -9.83 0.20
CA GLN A 368 -7.98 -10.62 -0.97
C GLN A 368 -7.97 -9.78 -2.25
N LYS A 369 -6.77 -9.36 -2.67
CA LYS A 369 -6.48 -8.69 -3.95
C LYS A 369 -7.62 -7.77 -4.44
N THR A 370 -8.11 -7.95 -5.67
CA THR A 370 -9.11 -7.10 -6.33
C THR A 370 -10.40 -6.94 -5.52
N ARG A 371 -10.79 -7.95 -4.73
CA ARG A 371 -11.97 -7.87 -3.88
C ARG A 371 -11.85 -6.76 -2.84
N ASP A 372 -10.69 -6.68 -2.19
CA ASP A 372 -10.43 -5.65 -1.19
C ASP A 372 -10.16 -4.28 -1.80
N ALA A 373 -9.55 -4.23 -2.99
CA ALA A 373 -9.48 -3.00 -3.77
C ALA A 373 -10.88 -2.41 -4.04
N ILE A 374 -11.85 -3.23 -4.47
CA ILE A 374 -13.23 -2.80 -4.70
C ILE A 374 -13.88 -2.35 -3.39
N ARG A 375 -13.78 -3.14 -2.32
CA ARG A 375 -14.40 -2.83 -1.01
C ARG A 375 -13.89 -1.51 -0.43
N ILE A 376 -12.57 -1.31 -0.42
CA ILE A 376 -11.95 -0.09 0.07
C ILE A 376 -12.40 1.09 -0.80
N THR A 377 -12.33 0.95 -2.12
CA THR A 377 -12.73 2.03 -3.05
C THR A 377 -14.20 2.41 -2.90
N ARG A 378 -15.12 1.46 -2.69
CA ARG A 378 -16.53 1.74 -2.40
C ARG A 378 -16.68 2.62 -1.15
N LYS A 379 -16.00 2.27 -0.07
CA LYS A 379 -16.01 3.06 1.18
C LYS A 379 -15.41 4.45 0.96
N VAL A 380 -14.30 4.55 0.24
CA VAL A 380 -13.65 5.82 -0.13
C VAL A 380 -14.61 6.72 -0.90
N ILE A 381 -15.22 6.23 -1.98
CA ILE A 381 -16.13 7.01 -2.83
C ILE A 381 -17.38 7.42 -2.06
N ARG A 382 -17.98 6.51 -1.29
CA ARG A 382 -19.15 6.83 -0.46
C ARG A 382 -18.82 7.92 0.56
N ARG A 383 -17.67 7.85 1.21
CA ARG A 383 -17.22 8.87 2.16
C ARG A 383 -16.93 10.20 1.46
N PHE A 384 -16.21 10.17 0.34
CA PHE A 384 -15.86 11.33 -0.47
C PHE A 384 -17.11 12.11 -0.89
N LEU A 385 -18.11 11.42 -1.47
CA LEU A 385 -19.34 12.06 -1.97
C LEU A 385 -20.23 12.62 -0.84
N ARG A 386 -20.15 12.05 0.36
CA ARG A 386 -20.84 12.56 1.55
C ARG A 386 -20.10 13.72 2.23
N GLY A 387 -18.79 13.86 2.00
CA GLY A 387 -17.95 14.91 2.55
C GLY A 387 -18.21 16.27 1.92
N THR A 388 -17.52 17.32 2.37
CA THR A 388 -17.62 18.68 1.82
C THR A 388 -16.68 18.93 0.63
N GLU A 389 -15.80 17.98 0.35
CA GLU A 389 -14.77 18.08 -0.67
C GLU A 389 -15.30 17.89 -2.08
N ASP A 390 -14.68 18.59 -3.03
CA ASP A 390 -14.94 18.47 -4.47
C ASP A 390 -13.62 18.45 -5.26
N ALA A 391 -12.78 17.44 -4.98
CA ALA A 391 -11.53 17.23 -5.70
C ALA A 391 -11.78 16.76 -7.14
N ALA A 392 -10.87 17.09 -8.06
CA ALA A 392 -10.95 16.64 -9.46
C ALA A 392 -10.54 15.17 -9.65
N LEU A 393 -9.77 14.61 -8.72
CA LEU A 393 -9.35 13.20 -8.71
C LEU A 393 -9.47 12.59 -7.32
N ILE A 394 -9.76 11.29 -7.27
CA ILE A 394 -9.60 10.48 -6.07
C ILE A 394 -8.11 10.21 -5.86
N MET A 395 -7.52 10.99 -4.95
CA MET A 395 -6.14 10.90 -4.46
C MET A 395 -5.92 9.79 -3.41
N PRO A 396 -4.68 9.30 -3.22
CA PRO A 396 -4.31 8.32 -2.18
C PRO A 396 -4.83 8.64 -0.76
N TRP A 397 -4.75 9.90 -0.35
CA TRP A 397 -5.15 10.32 1.00
C TRP A 397 -6.68 10.31 1.23
N HIS A 398 -7.49 10.08 0.19
CA HIS A 398 -8.93 9.81 0.37
C HIS A 398 -9.20 8.40 0.93
N ILE A 399 -8.19 7.51 0.99
CA ILE A 399 -8.21 6.32 1.86
C ILE A 399 -8.08 6.81 3.31
N ASP A 400 -9.16 7.42 3.78
CA ASP A 400 -9.18 8.26 4.96
C ASP A 400 -9.26 7.40 6.23
N LEU A 401 -8.14 7.33 6.95
CA LEU A 401 -8.00 6.55 8.18
C LEU A 401 -8.84 7.11 9.36
N ARG A 402 -9.49 8.27 9.21
CA ARG A 402 -10.52 8.74 10.16
C ARG A 402 -11.78 7.90 10.09
N ASP A 403 -12.03 7.23 8.97
CA ASP A 403 -13.13 6.29 8.86
C ASP A 403 -12.73 4.95 9.46
N ARG A 404 -13.37 4.56 10.57
CA ARG A 404 -13.06 3.31 11.26
C ARG A 404 -13.17 2.09 10.35
N GLY A 405 -14.14 2.08 9.42
CA GLY A 405 -14.35 0.97 8.49
C GLY A 405 -13.30 0.88 7.38
N ILE A 406 -12.69 2.00 6.99
CA ILE A 406 -11.52 2.02 6.11
C ILE A 406 -10.27 1.62 6.91
N ARG A 407 -10.04 2.25 8.07
CA ARG A 407 -8.86 2.02 8.91
C ARG A 407 -8.70 0.57 9.31
N SER A 408 -9.77 -0.08 9.79
CA SER A 408 -9.72 -1.50 10.20
C SER A 408 -9.50 -2.48 9.04
N ARG A 409 -9.74 -2.04 7.79
CA ARG A 409 -9.50 -2.87 6.61
C ARG A 409 -8.09 -2.69 6.07
N VAL A 410 -7.54 -1.48 6.17
CA VAL A 410 -6.20 -1.16 5.68
C VAL A 410 -5.12 -1.61 6.67
N LEU A 411 -5.28 -1.27 7.95
CA LEU A 411 -4.35 -1.65 9.01
C LEU A 411 -4.78 -2.99 9.60
N THR A 412 -4.35 -4.07 8.93
CA THR A 412 -4.72 -5.44 9.27
C THR A 412 -3.94 -5.98 10.47
N GLU A 413 -4.38 -7.12 11.02
CA GLU A 413 -3.78 -7.70 12.23
C GLU A 413 -2.31 -8.11 12.03
N SER A 414 -1.93 -8.60 10.85
CA SER A 414 -0.52 -8.93 10.54
C SER A 414 0.42 -7.72 10.45
N ARG A 415 -0.12 -6.51 10.59
CA ARG A 415 0.60 -5.22 10.57
C ARG A 415 0.26 -4.36 11.80
N ARG A 416 -0.06 -5.01 12.92
CA ARG A 416 -0.48 -4.34 14.16
C ARG A 416 0.53 -3.32 14.66
N GLU A 417 1.82 -3.55 14.45
CA GLU A 417 2.88 -2.62 14.82
C GLU A 417 2.77 -1.24 14.15
N PHE A 418 2.21 -1.18 12.94
CA PHE A 418 1.93 0.08 12.24
C PHE A 418 0.63 0.74 12.70
N ARG A 419 -0.25 -0.02 13.36
CA ARG A 419 -1.48 0.53 13.95
C ARG A 419 -1.16 1.50 15.07
N ASP A 420 -0.17 1.18 15.90
CA ASP A 420 0.28 2.06 16.98
C ASP A 420 0.94 3.32 16.43
N ALA A 421 1.78 3.18 15.40
CA ALA A 421 2.37 4.32 14.68
C ALA A 421 1.30 5.23 14.07
N ALA A 422 0.31 4.65 13.37
CA ALA A 422 -0.80 5.40 12.80
C ALA A 422 -1.65 6.09 13.89
N ASN A 423 -1.90 5.41 15.00
CA ASN A 423 -2.68 5.93 16.12
C ASN A 423 -1.99 7.13 16.78
N ARG A 424 -0.66 7.09 16.91
CA ARG A 424 0.13 8.14 17.53
C ARG A 424 0.33 9.34 16.62
N ASP A 425 0.72 9.10 15.37
CA ASP A 425 1.15 10.17 14.47
C ASP A 425 0.01 10.74 13.65
N ILE A 426 -0.93 9.90 13.19
CA ILE A 426 -1.92 10.27 12.18
C ILE A 426 -3.29 10.49 12.81
N ILE A 427 -3.89 9.41 13.33
CA ILE A 427 -5.27 9.42 13.82
C ILE A 427 -5.48 8.37 14.90
N SER A 428 -5.93 8.78 16.08
CA SER A 428 -6.20 7.87 17.19
C SER A 428 -7.39 6.94 16.91
N GLU A 429 -7.54 5.92 17.75
CA GLU A 429 -8.69 5.01 17.65
C GLU A 429 -10.03 5.73 17.84
N GLU A 430 -10.05 6.78 18.67
CA GLU A 430 -11.22 7.64 18.90
C GLU A 430 -11.45 8.68 17.78
N GLY A 431 -10.59 8.72 16.77
CA GLY A 431 -10.73 9.63 15.62
C GLY A 431 -10.18 11.03 15.86
N ARG A 432 -9.28 11.22 16.84
CA ARG A 432 -8.58 12.50 17.07
C ARG A 432 -7.25 12.52 16.33
N LEU A 433 -6.86 13.68 15.80
CA LEU A 433 -5.56 13.82 15.12
C LEU A 433 -4.41 13.49 16.09
N GLY A 434 -3.43 12.74 15.59
CA GLY A 434 -2.18 12.46 16.30
C GLY A 434 -1.18 13.63 16.21
N SER A 435 0.12 13.33 16.23
CA SER A 435 1.20 14.33 16.13
C SER A 435 1.14 15.20 14.86
N VAL A 436 0.45 14.78 13.79
CA VAL A 436 0.14 15.67 12.64
C VAL A 436 -0.58 16.96 13.03
N ALA A 437 -1.27 17.00 14.18
CA ALA A 437 -1.89 18.20 14.72
C ALA A 437 -0.88 19.28 15.15
N GLU A 438 0.37 18.89 15.43
CA GLU A 438 1.43 19.79 15.86
C GLU A 438 2.13 20.51 14.68
N CYS A 439 1.90 20.05 13.44
CA CYS A 439 2.41 20.70 12.24
C CYS A 439 1.70 22.05 11.99
N THR A 440 2.39 23.00 11.37
CA THR A 440 1.82 24.33 11.04
C THR A 440 0.58 24.21 10.15
N LYS A 441 0.55 23.19 9.28
CA LYS A 441 -0.55 22.87 8.36
C LYS A 441 -1.09 21.46 8.62
N PRO A 442 -1.90 21.23 9.67
CA PRO A 442 -2.31 19.89 10.09
C PRO A 442 -3.06 19.09 9.03
N ALA A 443 -3.92 19.74 8.23
CA ALA A 443 -4.67 19.06 7.17
C ALA A 443 -3.74 18.55 6.06
N LEU A 444 -2.72 19.32 5.68
CA LEU A 444 -1.73 18.89 4.70
C LEU A 444 -0.82 17.81 5.27
N ALA A 445 -0.37 17.94 6.53
CA ALA A 445 0.40 16.92 7.22
C ALA A 445 -0.35 15.59 7.31
N LEU A 446 -1.65 15.61 7.61
CA LEU A 446 -2.52 14.43 7.61
C LEU A 446 -2.56 13.74 6.23
N ARG A 447 -2.67 14.50 5.14
CA ARG A 447 -2.67 13.94 3.77
C ARG A 447 -1.34 13.28 3.43
N ILE A 448 -0.23 13.98 3.69
CA ILE A 448 1.13 13.46 3.46
C ILE A 448 1.36 12.20 4.28
N ALA A 449 1.07 12.26 5.59
CA ALA A 449 1.25 11.13 6.50
C ALA A 449 0.43 9.92 6.07
N THR A 450 -0.84 10.12 5.71
CA THR A 450 -1.71 9.04 5.22
C THR A 450 -1.14 8.41 3.95
N ALA A 451 -0.77 9.21 2.95
CA ALA A 451 -0.24 8.69 1.69
C ALA A 451 1.09 7.92 1.90
N VAL A 452 2.02 8.47 2.69
CA VAL A 452 3.31 7.82 2.99
C VAL A 452 3.12 6.54 3.79
N LEU A 453 2.23 6.53 4.80
CA LEU A 453 1.94 5.32 5.57
C LEU A 453 1.42 4.22 4.64
N LEU A 454 0.38 4.50 3.84
CA LEU A 454 -0.23 3.54 2.93
C LEU A 454 0.76 2.96 1.92
N LYS A 455 1.71 3.79 1.45
CA LYS A 455 2.77 3.39 0.52
C LYS A 455 3.86 2.54 1.17
N THR A 456 4.07 2.63 2.49
CA THR A 456 5.27 2.06 3.13
C THR A 456 4.99 0.93 4.13
N TYR A 457 3.80 0.87 4.75
CA TYR A 457 3.54 -0.06 5.87
C TYR A 457 3.53 -1.56 5.49
N THR A 458 3.47 -1.90 4.21
CA THR A 458 3.44 -3.31 3.77
C THR A 458 4.83 -3.91 3.52
N TYR A 459 5.89 -3.12 3.64
CA TYR A 459 7.27 -3.57 3.46
C TYR A 459 7.85 -4.22 4.72
N GLU A 460 8.66 -5.27 4.52
CA GLU A 460 9.20 -6.10 5.61
C GLU A 460 10.34 -5.42 6.38
N THR A 461 11.07 -4.49 5.75
CA THR A 461 12.09 -3.68 6.43
C THR A 461 11.64 -2.23 6.54
N PHE A 462 11.71 -1.72 7.76
CA PHE A 462 11.38 -0.33 8.14
C PHE A 462 12.55 0.35 8.85
N LYS A 463 13.72 -0.32 8.90
CA LYS A 463 14.94 0.19 9.52
C LYS A 463 15.81 1.00 8.55
N GLU A 464 15.64 0.83 7.23
CA GLU A 464 16.49 1.48 6.23
C GLU A 464 15.65 1.98 5.04
N PRO A 465 16.13 3.02 4.32
CA PRO A 465 15.41 3.54 3.17
C PRO A 465 15.40 2.53 2.02
N LEU A 466 14.22 2.02 1.68
CA LEU A 466 14.04 1.23 0.47
C LEU A 466 13.87 2.14 -0.75
N LYS A 467 14.37 1.70 -1.91
CA LYS A 467 14.20 2.43 -3.19
C LYS A 467 12.74 2.66 -3.58
N VAL A 468 11.86 1.77 -3.13
CA VAL A 468 10.40 1.82 -3.35
C VAL A 468 9.68 2.84 -2.47
N PHE A 469 10.31 3.29 -1.37
CA PHE A 469 9.73 4.32 -0.51
C PHE A 469 9.62 5.64 -1.26
N PRO A 470 8.59 6.45 -0.97
CA PRO A 470 8.37 7.67 -1.72
C PRO A 470 9.47 8.69 -1.43
N ASP A 471 9.95 9.36 -2.48
CA ASP A 471 10.74 10.58 -2.40
C ASP A 471 9.81 11.81 -2.41
N LEU A 472 10.39 13.02 -2.36
CA LEU A 472 9.64 14.28 -2.38
C LEU A 472 8.69 14.38 -3.60
N LYS A 473 9.14 13.96 -4.79
CA LYS A 473 8.34 14.01 -6.01
C LYS A 473 7.12 13.10 -5.91
N ASN A 474 7.32 11.86 -5.47
CA ASN A 474 6.22 10.92 -5.28
C ASN A 474 5.24 11.42 -4.23
N ILE A 475 5.70 12.00 -3.12
CA ILE A 475 4.83 12.61 -2.10
C ILE A 475 4.02 13.76 -2.68
N ALA A 476 4.66 14.63 -3.47
CA ALA A 476 3.98 15.75 -4.12
C ALA A 476 2.87 15.25 -5.06
N LEU A 477 3.13 14.24 -5.88
CA LEU A 477 2.14 13.62 -6.77
C LEU A 477 1.02 12.89 -6.03
N MET A 478 1.30 12.31 -4.85
CA MET A 478 0.28 11.66 -4.02
C MET A 478 -0.62 12.66 -3.27
N THR A 479 -0.19 13.91 -3.12
CA THR A 479 -0.82 14.88 -2.21
C THR A 479 -1.47 16.05 -2.95
N TYR A 480 -0.82 16.57 -3.99
CA TYR A 480 -1.26 17.76 -4.71
C TYR A 480 -2.55 17.52 -5.49
N GLU A 481 -3.57 18.32 -5.20
CA GLU A 481 -4.84 18.35 -5.92
C GLU A 481 -5.22 19.83 -6.12
N PRO A 482 -5.30 20.33 -7.37
CA PRO A 482 -5.39 21.76 -7.65
C PRO A 482 -6.57 22.47 -6.97
N GLU A 483 -7.76 21.88 -7.02
CA GLU A 483 -8.98 22.51 -6.49
C GLU A 483 -8.94 22.57 -4.95
N THR A 484 -8.42 21.52 -4.32
CA THR A 484 -8.22 21.41 -2.88
C THR A 484 -7.17 22.38 -2.39
N PHE A 485 -6.03 22.48 -3.07
CA PHE A 485 -4.96 23.41 -2.71
C PHE A 485 -5.43 24.85 -2.85
N LYS A 486 -6.16 25.17 -3.93
CA LYS A 486 -6.76 26.49 -4.13
C LYS A 486 -7.77 26.83 -3.03
N ARG A 487 -8.68 25.90 -2.69
CA ARG A 487 -9.70 26.07 -1.65
C ARG A 487 -9.09 26.33 -0.27
N GLU A 488 -7.98 25.67 0.04
CA GLU A 488 -7.30 25.76 1.33
C GLU A 488 -6.18 26.80 1.37
N ASN A 489 -6.04 27.60 0.31
CA ASN A 489 -5.00 28.62 0.16
C ASN A 489 -3.57 28.04 0.36
N LEU A 490 -3.33 26.86 -0.21
CA LEU A 490 -2.06 26.15 -0.20
C LEU A 490 -1.31 26.33 -1.52
N GLN A 491 0.01 26.39 -1.44
CA GLN A 491 0.92 26.39 -2.58
C GLN A 491 1.63 25.03 -2.71
N PRO A 492 2.05 24.60 -3.91
CA PRO A 492 2.79 23.35 -4.08
C PRO A 492 4.03 23.23 -3.17
N ALA A 493 4.75 24.35 -2.98
CA ALA A 493 5.94 24.40 -2.11
C ALA A 493 5.65 24.06 -0.64
N ASP A 494 4.40 24.22 -0.18
CA ASP A 494 4.01 23.88 1.19
C ASP A 494 4.16 22.39 1.49
N ILE A 495 4.17 21.54 0.47
CA ILE A 495 4.38 20.10 0.63
C ILE A 495 5.78 19.85 1.19
N GLU A 496 6.80 20.47 0.60
CA GLU A 496 8.19 20.31 1.04
C GLU A 496 8.39 20.89 2.45
N THR A 497 7.87 22.09 2.71
CA THR A 497 7.95 22.72 4.05
C THR A 497 7.27 21.86 5.11
N THR A 498 6.06 21.35 4.84
CA THR A 498 5.33 20.48 5.78
C THR A 498 6.08 19.17 6.01
N LEU A 499 6.64 18.57 4.96
CA LEU A 499 7.41 17.34 5.04
C LEU A 499 8.67 17.49 5.91
N GLN A 500 9.36 18.64 5.83
CA GLN A 500 10.49 18.96 6.70
C GLN A 500 10.07 19.10 8.16
N GLU A 501 8.95 19.77 8.45
CA GLU A 501 8.42 19.87 9.81
C GLU A 501 8.05 18.49 10.39
N MET A 502 7.46 17.61 9.58
CA MET A 502 7.00 16.30 10.03
C MET A 502 8.14 15.46 10.60
N HIS A 503 9.36 15.55 10.05
CA HIS A 503 10.49 14.77 10.53
C HIS A 503 10.86 15.05 12.01
N GLY A 504 10.62 16.26 12.49
CA GLY A 504 10.86 16.63 13.89
C GLY A 504 9.65 16.44 14.80
N LYS A 505 8.44 16.36 14.24
CA LYS A 505 7.18 16.36 15.00
C LYS A 505 6.49 14.99 15.06
N LEU A 506 6.72 14.12 14.09
CA LEU A 506 6.06 12.81 14.01
C LEU A 506 7.02 11.71 14.49
N PRO A 507 6.75 11.11 15.66
CA PRO A 507 7.60 10.09 16.26
C PRO A 507 7.93 8.90 15.35
N HIS A 508 7.03 8.51 14.44
CA HIS A 508 7.18 7.33 13.59
C HIS A 508 7.52 7.67 12.14
N PHE A 509 7.74 8.95 11.81
CA PHE A 509 8.00 9.42 10.44
C PHE A 509 9.49 9.58 10.16
N ALA A 510 10.06 8.60 9.48
CA ALA A 510 11.48 8.53 9.17
C ALA A 510 11.81 9.13 7.79
N SER A 511 13.03 9.66 7.68
CA SER A 511 13.61 10.11 6.42
C SER A 511 15.09 9.70 6.30
N GLY A 512 15.55 9.48 5.08
CA GLY A 512 16.90 9.00 4.80
C GLY A 512 17.13 8.84 3.29
N ASP A 513 18.30 9.28 2.81
CA ASP A 513 18.69 9.19 1.39
C ASP A 513 17.64 9.73 0.41
N GLY A 514 16.97 10.82 0.79
CA GLY A 514 15.91 11.47 0.00
C GLY A 514 14.58 10.72 -0.02
N ARG A 515 14.40 9.70 0.81
CA ARG A 515 13.20 8.85 0.94
C ARG A 515 12.53 9.07 2.29
N TYR A 516 11.23 8.82 2.35
CA TYR A 516 10.40 9.01 3.54
C TYR A 516 9.51 7.79 3.78
N TRP A 517 9.38 7.34 5.03
CA TRP A 517 8.57 6.18 5.39
C TRP A 517 8.07 6.22 6.83
N PHE A 518 7.06 5.42 7.12
CA PHE A 518 6.67 5.13 8.50
C PHE A 518 7.44 3.94 9.05
N THR A 519 7.81 4.01 10.32
CA THR A 519 8.41 2.91 11.08
C THR A 519 7.53 2.57 12.28
N PRO A 520 7.37 1.28 12.65
CA PRO A 520 6.64 0.91 13.86
C PRO A 520 7.35 1.36 15.14
N PHE A 521 8.63 1.75 15.06
CA PHE A 521 9.40 2.20 16.21
C PHE A 521 9.44 3.72 16.31
N PRO A 522 9.18 4.29 17.51
CA PRO A 522 9.34 5.72 17.71
C PRO A 522 10.81 6.11 17.55
N LEU A 523 11.05 7.24 16.89
CA LEU A 523 12.36 7.84 16.67
C LEU A 523 12.80 8.61 17.91
N VAL A 524 14.11 8.58 18.19
CA VAL A 524 14.70 9.23 19.36
C VAL A 524 14.60 10.77 19.29
N ILE A 525 14.41 11.32 18.10
CA ILE A 525 14.30 12.76 17.86
C ILE A 525 13.18 13.39 18.71
N GLU A 526 12.04 12.72 18.88
CA GLU A 526 10.95 13.27 19.70
C GLU A 526 11.38 13.45 21.16
N HIS A 527 12.09 12.47 21.73
CA HIS A 527 12.63 12.56 23.08
C HIS A 527 13.65 13.68 23.21
N VAL A 528 14.49 13.86 22.17
CA VAL A 528 15.47 14.95 22.10
C VAL A 528 14.78 16.32 22.06
N GLU A 529 13.77 16.51 21.21
CA GLU A 529 13.05 17.78 21.08
C GLU A 529 12.29 18.14 22.37
N LYS A 530 11.66 17.16 23.03
CA LYS A 530 11.03 17.38 24.35
C LYS A 530 12.03 17.81 25.41
N LYS A 531 13.16 17.11 25.47
CA LYS A 531 14.24 17.41 26.43
C LYS A 531 14.88 18.77 26.15
N ALA A 532 15.07 19.14 24.89
CA ALA A 532 15.54 20.47 24.51
C ALA A 532 14.56 21.57 24.95
N ALA A 533 13.26 21.36 24.78
CA ALA A 533 12.22 22.28 25.26
C ALA A 533 12.21 22.41 26.80
N GLU A 534 12.46 21.33 27.53
CA GLU A 534 12.63 21.36 28.99
C GLU A 534 13.87 22.15 29.40
N MET A 535 15.00 21.95 28.73
CA MET A 535 16.25 22.70 28.97
C MET A 535 16.04 24.21 28.78
N LEU A 536 15.27 24.63 27.77
CA LEU A 536 14.95 26.04 27.51
C LEU A 536 14.06 26.68 28.59
N ARG A 537 13.22 25.89 29.26
CA ARG A 537 12.40 26.35 30.40
C ARG A 537 13.19 26.38 31.72
N GLY A 538 14.29 25.64 31.81
CA GLY A 538 15.15 25.54 32.98
C GLY A 538 16.28 26.58 33.02
N PRO A 539 17.27 26.40 33.91
CA PRO A 539 18.43 27.28 34.01
C PRO A 539 19.27 27.30 32.72
N LYS A 540 19.39 28.48 32.10
CA LYS A 540 20.08 28.67 30.80
C LYS A 540 21.63 28.60 30.86
N LEU A 541 22.24 28.59 32.05
CA LEU A 541 23.70 28.66 32.21
C LEU A 541 24.44 27.55 31.45
N LYS A 542 23.96 26.30 31.55
CA LYS A 542 24.53 25.15 30.82
C LYS A 542 24.47 25.32 29.30
N LEU A 543 23.42 25.97 28.78
CA LEU A 543 23.29 26.22 27.34
C LEU A 543 24.28 27.29 26.88
N TYR A 544 24.50 28.33 27.69
CA TYR A 544 25.55 29.33 27.41
C TYR A 544 26.95 28.73 27.46
N GLU A 545 27.23 27.82 28.40
CA GLU A 545 28.48 27.06 28.43
C GLU A 545 28.65 26.22 27.15
N ALA A 546 27.58 25.56 26.68
CA ALA A 546 27.62 24.79 25.44
C ALA A 546 27.93 25.68 24.21
N ILE A 547 27.33 26.87 24.10
CA ILE A 547 27.65 27.83 23.02
C ILE A 547 29.11 28.30 23.15
N LYS A 548 29.61 28.58 24.35
CA LYS A 548 30.99 28.98 24.62
C LYS A 548 31.98 27.91 24.16
N GLU A 549 31.76 26.64 24.51
CA GLU A 549 32.63 25.53 24.11
C GLU A 549 32.63 25.31 22.59
N ARG A 550 31.47 25.42 21.93
CA ARG A 550 31.39 25.33 20.46
C ARG A 550 32.09 26.50 19.77
N THR A 551 31.94 27.70 20.30
CA THR A 551 32.66 28.89 19.82
C THR A 551 34.18 28.67 19.90
N LYS A 552 34.68 28.09 21.00
CA LYS A 552 36.08 27.70 21.10
C LYS A 552 36.47 26.74 19.97
N GLN A 553 35.70 25.68 19.72
CA GLN A 553 36.00 24.70 18.67
C GLN A 553 36.06 25.31 17.25
N ILE A 554 35.17 26.26 16.94
CA ILE A 554 35.15 26.98 15.65
C ILE A 554 36.42 27.83 15.49
N LEU A 555 36.77 28.60 16.51
CA LEU A 555 37.89 29.55 16.49
C LEU A 555 39.27 28.86 16.49
N VAL A 556 39.31 27.61 16.95
CA VAL A 556 40.54 26.88 17.24
C VAL A 556 40.90 25.82 16.19
N LYS A 557 39.94 25.38 15.36
CA LYS A 557 40.05 24.38 14.28
C LYS A 557 41.26 23.43 14.35
N LYS A 558 41.06 22.25 14.98
CA LYS A 558 42.03 21.13 14.97
C LYS A 558 42.38 20.67 13.54
N GLU A 559 43.68 20.47 13.29
CA GLU A 559 44.26 19.91 12.07
C GLU A 559 43.49 18.66 11.60
N ARG A 560 42.82 18.74 10.43
CA ARG A 560 42.45 17.55 9.66
C ARG A 560 42.99 17.68 8.25
N ARG A 561 43.66 16.60 7.83
CA ARG A 561 44.43 16.47 6.60
C ARG A 561 43.62 16.89 5.36
N ARG A 562 44.23 17.80 4.59
CA ARG A 562 43.90 18.33 3.25
C ARG A 562 43.08 19.63 3.24
N ALA A 563 43.73 20.65 2.65
CA ALA A 563 43.40 22.08 2.56
C ALA A 563 43.70 22.91 3.83
N ILE A 564 44.82 23.65 3.76
CA ILE A 564 45.34 24.50 4.83
C ILE A 564 44.74 25.90 4.64
N GLU A 565 43.82 26.31 5.50
CA GLU A 565 43.66 27.72 5.86
C GLU A 565 44.13 27.84 7.31
N ARG A 566 45.40 28.23 7.50
CA ARG A 566 45.88 28.67 8.80
C ARG A 566 45.22 30.02 9.08
N GLY A 567 44.58 30.18 10.23
CA GLY A 567 44.47 31.52 10.81
C GLY A 567 45.90 31.96 11.15
N GLU A 568 46.55 32.77 10.32
CA GLU A 568 47.97 33.12 10.47
C GLU A 568 48.26 33.93 11.75
N LEU A 569 47.24 34.49 12.41
CA LEU A 569 47.38 35.43 13.53
C LEU A 569 46.88 34.92 14.91
N PHE A 570 45.87 34.06 14.96
CA PHE A 570 45.23 33.60 16.20
C PHE A 570 45.15 32.05 16.28
N ASN A 571 45.40 31.50 17.47
CA ASN A 571 45.41 30.08 17.82
C ASN A 571 44.87 29.86 19.26
N GLU A 572 44.85 28.61 19.74
CA GLU A 572 44.36 28.25 21.10
C GLU A 572 45.03 29.04 22.23
N ARG A 573 46.31 29.39 22.09
CA ARG A 573 47.10 30.00 23.17
C ARG A 573 46.86 31.49 23.30
N ASN A 574 46.41 32.16 22.25
CA ASN A 574 46.16 33.60 22.22
C ASN A 574 44.70 33.97 21.92
N THR A 575 43.79 32.99 21.95
CA THR A 575 42.34 33.20 21.85
C THR A 575 41.67 32.93 23.19
N ILE A 576 40.89 33.90 23.67
CA ILE A 576 40.18 33.85 24.96
C ILE A 576 38.69 34.01 24.67
N VAL A 577 37.88 33.02 25.03
CA VAL A 577 36.42 33.08 24.86
C VAL A 577 35.76 33.32 26.22
N ILE A 578 35.02 34.41 26.33
CA ILE A 578 34.30 34.84 27.54
C ILE A 578 32.81 34.64 27.30
N GLY A 579 32.18 33.78 28.09
CA GLY A 579 30.76 33.45 28.02
C GLY A 579 29.90 34.24 29.00
N TYR A 580 28.60 33.95 28.97
CA TYR A 580 27.64 34.48 29.93
C TYR A 580 27.87 33.88 31.33
N GLY A 581 27.99 34.73 32.35
CA GLY A 581 28.27 34.31 33.73
C GLY A 581 29.75 34.27 34.11
N ASP A 582 30.67 34.44 33.16
CA ASP A 582 32.11 34.51 33.45
C ASP A 582 32.48 35.84 34.13
N GLU A 583 33.22 35.78 35.24
CA GLU A 583 33.76 36.97 35.89
C GLU A 583 35.14 37.35 35.31
N ILE A 584 35.14 38.42 34.51
CA ILE A 584 36.36 39.01 33.95
C ILE A 584 37.21 39.53 35.13
N TRP A 585 38.51 39.17 35.15
CA TRP A 585 39.53 39.57 36.15
C TRP A 585 39.60 38.77 37.46
N GLN A 586 38.60 37.95 37.78
CA GLN A 586 38.70 36.95 38.85
C GLN A 586 39.12 35.59 38.28
N GLU A 587 38.47 35.13 37.22
CA GLU A 587 38.68 33.80 36.65
C GLU A 587 39.48 33.81 35.33
N ILE A 588 39.38 34.89 34.54
CA ILE A 588 39.99 34.98 33.20
C ILE A 588 41.07 36.07 33.17
N LYS A 589 42.33 35.67 32.95
CA LYS A 589 43.47 36.59 32.82
C LYS A 589 43.88 36.79 31.36
N ILE A 590 43.82 38.04 30.90
CA ILE A 590 44.36 38.46 29.60
C ILE A 590 45.73 39.10 29.85
N ASN A 591 46.84 38.38 29.60
CA ASN A 591 48.18 38.93 29.86
C ASN A 591 48.49 40.12 28.93
N ASP A 592 49.23 41.09 29.42
CA ASP A 592 49.70 42.26 28.67
C ASP A 592 51.07 41.96 28.05
N GLU A 593 51.07 41.51 26.80
CA GLU A 593 52.25 41.01 26.07
C GLU A 593 52.28 41.62 24.65
N PRO A 594 53.47 41.76 24.03
CA PRO A 594 53.64 42.26 22.66
C PRO A 594 53.25 41.21 21.60
N SER A 595 52.19 40.43 21.84
CA SER A 595 51.67 39.40 20.93
C SER A 595 50.16 39.58 20.73
N PRO A 596 49.64 39.39 19.50
CA PRO A 596 48.21 39.54 19.23
C PRO A 596 47.37 38.59 20.08
N LYS A 597 46.26 39.09 20.63
CA LYS A 597 45.26 38.35 21.42
C LYS A 597 43.87 38.60 20.88
N LEU A 598 43.13 37.52 20.67
CA LEU A 598 41.73 37.58 20.29
C LEU A 598 40.88 37.29 21.53
N VAL A 599 40.01 38.22 21.90
CA VAL A 599 39.00 38.02 22.94
C VAL A 599 37.65 37.93 22.25
N VAL A 600 36.95 36.81 22.40
CA VAL A 600 35.62 36.60 21.81
C VAL A 600 34.59 36.58 22.93
N LEU A 601 33.66 37.52 22.89
CA LEU A 601 32.54 37.60 23.82
C LEU A 601 31.37 36.78 23.28
N VAL A 602 30.82 35.89 24.09
CA VAL A 602 29.73 34.97 23.76
C VAL A 602 28.65 35.11 24.83
N LYS A 603 28.08 36.32 24.90
CA LYS A 603 27.04 36.66 25.86
C LYS A 603 26.11 37.76 25.32
N PRO A 604 24.83 37.79 25.73
CA PRO A 604 23.93 38.89 25.41
C PRO A 604 24.42 40.21 26.02
N GLU A 605 23.93 41.32 25.47
CA GLU A 605 24.03 42.66 26.06
C GLU A 605 25.47 43.13 26.40
N VAL A 606 26.39 43.03 25.45
CA VAL A 606 27.75 43.58 25.59
C VAL A 606 27.71 45.11 25.48
N ASN A 607 28.21 45.80 26.51
CA ASN A 607 28.31 47.26 26.51
C ASN A 607 29.71 47.75 26.05
N GLU A 608 29.79 48.98 25.54
CA GLU A 608 31.04 49.54 25.01
C GLU A 608 32.09 49.76 26.11
N GLU A 609 31.67 50.06 27.34
CA GLU A 609 32.58 50.29 28.46
C GLU A 609 33.34 49.01 28.83
N GLU A 610 32.69 47.86 28.77
CA GLU A 610 33.29 46.55 28.99
C GLU A 610 34.33 46.23 27.92
N ILE A 611 34.02 46.49 26.64
CA ILE A 611 34.97 46.32 25.54
C ILE A 611 36.19 47.22 25.75
N ARG A 612 35.98 48.50 26.11
CA ARG A 612 37.05 49.44 26.41
C ARG A 612 37.90 48.96 27.58
N LYS A 613 37.30 48.41 28.64
CA LYS A 613 38.03 47.84 29.79
C LYS A 613 38.90 46.65 29.35
N ILE A 614 38.37 45.73 28.53
CA ILE A 614 39.13 44.58 28.01
C ILE A 614 40.37 45.03 27.23
N ILE A 615 40.23 46.03 26.36
CA ILE A 615 41.33 46.53 25.50
C ILE A 615 42.34 47.36 26.30
N LEU A 616 41.87 48.25 27.19
CA LEU A 616 42.72 49.28 27.79
C LEU A 616 43.32 48.90 29.14
N MET A 617 42.74 47.92 29.86
CA MET A 617 43.09 47.61 31.25
C MET A 617 43.75 46.24 31.40
N LYS A 618 44.72 46.13 32.32
CA LYS A 618 45.37 44.90 32.79
C LYS A 618 44.88 44.67 34.23
N GLY A 619 43.69 44.08 34.39
CA GLY A 619 43.03 43.94 35.69
C GLY A 619 42.12 45.12 36.03
N GLU A 620 41.66 45.18 37.28
CA GLU A 620 40.68 46.18 37.74
C GLU A 620 41.23 47.62 37.80
N SER A 621 42.55 47.81 37.96
CA SER A 621 43.14 49.12 38.23
C SER A 621 44.37 49.50 37.38
N GLY A 622 44.95 48.56 36.63
CA GLY A 622 46.14 48.80 35.80
C GLY A 622 45.81 49.11 34.34
N ARG A 623 46.50 50.05 33.69
CA ARG A 623 46.40 50.26 32.23
C ARG A 623 47.35 49.32 31.48
N ARG A 624 46.94 48.75 30.34
CA ARG A 624 47.81 47.97 29.45
C ARG A 624 48.86 48.84 28.76
N THR A 625 50.03 48.24 28.55
CA THR A 625 51.12 48.78 27.74
C THR A 625 50.88 48.46 26.25
N PHE A 626 50.53 47.21 25.93
CA PHE A 626 50.36 46.72 24.56
C PHE A 626 48.89 46.75 24.12
N ARG A 627 48.26 47.93 24.16
CA ARG A 627 46.80 48.07 23.89
C ARG A 627 46.40 47.68 22.47
N ASN A 628 47.30 47.88 21.52
CA ASN A 628 47.11 47.57 20.10
C ASN A 628 47.28 46.07 19.78
N THR A 629 47.57 45.23 20.76
CA THR A 629 47.68 43.78 20.55
C THR A 629 46.42 43.01 20.95
N VAL A 630 45.39 43.67 21.51
CA VAL A 630 44.12 43.02 21.90
C VAL A 630 43.01 43.37 20.92
N THR A 631 42.47 42.35 20.26
CA THR A 631 41.29 42.45 19.40
C THR A 631 40.09 41.81 20.11
N VAL A 632 39.00 42.55 20.24
CA VAL A 632 37.74 42.05 20.83
C VAL A 632 36.74 41.82 19.71
N VAL A 633 36.19 40.61 19.64
CA VAL A 633 35.04 40.26 18.82
C VAL A 633 33.85 40.10 19.75
N CYS A 634 32.79 40.86 19.49
CA CYS A 634 31.56 40.81 20.25
C CYS A 634 30.37 40.54 19.32
N PRO A 635 29.28 39.96 19.84
CA PRO A 635 28.07 39.77 19.06
C PRO A 635 27.52 41.12 18.59
N HIS A 636 26.91 41.14 17.41
CA HIS A 636 26.19 42.31 16.93
C HIS A 636 25.01 42.62 17.89
N GLN A 637 24.64 43.89 18.06
CA GLN A 637 23.53 44.31 18.95
C GLN A 637 22.16 43.67 18.61
N LYS A 638 22.03 43.10 17.41
CA LYS A 638 20.83 42.41 16.91
C LYS A 638 20.96 40.89 16.93
N ALA A 639 21.99 40.35 17.59
CA ALA A 639 22.18 38.91 17.69
C ALA A 639 21.06 38.27 18.51
N ASP A 640 20.41 37.27 17.91
CA ASP A 640 19.33 36.53 18.56
C ASP A 640 19.89 35.39 19.40
N PHE A 641 20.18 35.69 20.67
CA PHE A 641 20.68 34.69 21.61
C PHE A 641 19.62 33.64 21.97
N ASP A 642 18.33 33.94 21.87
CA ASP A 642 17.29 32.95 22.13
C ASP A 642 17.25 31.88 21.03
N ALA A 643 17.49 32.27 19.77
CA ALA A 643 17.72 31.33 18.69
C ALA A 643 18.98 30.47 18.94
N LEU A 644 20.11 31.06 19.33
CA LEU A 644 21.34 30.31 19.66
C LEU A 644 21.12 29.32 20.81
N LEU A 645 20.41 29.73 21.87
CA LEU A 645 20.05 28.86 22.98
C LEU A 645 19.16 27.70 22.53
N THR A 646 18.25 27.95 21.59
CA THR A 646 17.39 26.90 21.02
C THR A 646 18.21 25.83 20.31
N TYR A 647 19.15 26.21 19.46
CA TYR A 647 20.03 25.26 18.78
C TYR A 647 20.98 24.56 19.76
N ALA A 648 21.54 25.28 20.74
CA ALA A 648 22.36 24.69 21.79
C ALA A 648 21.59 23.63 22.58
N ALA A 649 20.34 23.91 22.98
CA ALA A 649 19.49 22.96 23.69
C ALA A 649 19.20 21.71 22.85
N LYS A 650 18.89 21.88 21.57
CA LYS A 650 18.68 20.77 20.63
C LYS A 650 19.90 19.87 20.50
N ILE A 651 21.08 20.47 20.34
CA ILE A 651 22.32 19.71 20.20
C ILE A 651 22.67 18.99 21.51
N THR A 652 22.66 19.68 22.65
CA THR A 652 22.97 19.07 23.96
C THR A 652 21.99 17.94 24.29
N ALA A 653 20.69 18.12 24.05
CA ALA A 653 19.71 17.06 24.23
C ALA A 653 19.97 15.86 23.31
N ALA A 654 20.42 16.09 22.07
CA ALA A 654 20.75 15.04 21.11
C ALA A 654 22.01 14.25 21.51
N GLU A 655 23.02 14.93 22.03
CA GLU A 655 24.25 14.31 22.57
C GLU A 655 23.91 13.41 23.76
N GLU A 656 23.13 13.90 24.73
CA GLU A 656 22.67 13.10 25.86
C GLU A 656 21.77 11.93 25.41
N GLY A 657 20.91 12.14 24.41
CA GLY A 657 20.06 11.09 23.83
C GLY A 657 20.87 9.98 23.15
N LYS A 658 22.02 10.34 22.54
CA LYS A 658 22.92 9.40 21.88
C LYS A 658 23.56 8.45 22.90
N ASP A 659 23.98 8.97 24.04
CA ASP A 659 24.59 8.18 25.11
C ASP A 659 23.58 7.23 25.78
N ALA A 660 22.29 7.62 25.80
CA ALA A 660 21.20 6.84 26.36
C ALA A 660 20.49 5.90 25.38
N LEU A 661 20.96 5.74 24.12
CA LEU A 661 20.29 4.91 23.10
C LEU A 661 20.07 3.45 23.53
N ALA A 662 20.94 2.91 24.38
CA ALA A 662 20.82 1.55 24.91
C ALA A 662 19.61 1.37 25.84
N GLU A 663 19.13 2.45 26.46
CA GLU A 663 17.97 2.46 27.34
C GLU A 663 16.66 2.42 26.53
N TYR A 664 16.64 3.10 25.37
CA TYR A 664 15.46 3.21 24.51
C TYR A 664 15.31 2.04 23.52
N TYR A 665 16.41 1.45 23.04
CA TYR A 665 16.37 0.43 21.99
C TYR A 665 17.20 -0.80 22.34
N ARG A 666 16.54 -1.95 22.39
CA ARG A 666 17.19 -3.25 22.64
C ARG A 666 17.89 -3.81 21.40
N ASP A 667 17.33 -3.57 20.22
CA ASP A 667 17.83 -4.05 18.93
C ASP A 667 19.09 -3.27 18.49
N LYS A 668 20.16 -3.99 18.15
CA LYS A 668 21.46 -3.38 17.81
C LYS A 668 21.42 -2.59 16.51
N GLU A 669 20.69 -3.06 15.50
CA GLU A 669 20.58 -2.38 14.21
C GLU A 669 19.76 -1.10 14.34
N LEU A 670 18.67 -1.16 15.11
CA LEU A 670 17.85 0.00 15.41
C LEU A 670 18.65 1.06 16.17
N ARG A 671 19.50 0.66 17.14
CA ARG A 671 20.43 1.60 17.79
C ARG A 671 21.37 2.28 16.80
N ASN A 672 21.99 1.52 15.90
CA ASN A 672 22.90 2.08 14.90
C ASN A 672 22.19 3.08 13.97
N LEU A 673 20.94 2.79 13.60
CA LEU A 673 20.11 3.69 12.81
C LEU A 673 19.83 5.00 13.57
N GLN A 674 19.34 4.90 14.81
CA GLN A 674 19.02 6.08 15.63
C GLN A 674 20.28 6.90 15.94
N GLU A 675 21.44 6.26 16.13
CA GLU A 675 22.71 6.95 16.30
C GLU A 675 23.09 7.75 15.04
N THR A 676 22.87 7.18 13.86
CA THR A 676 23.11 7.88 12.57
C THR A 676 22.16 9.07 12.40
N THR A 677 20.90 8.88 12.76
CA THR A 677 19.87 9.94 12.75
C THR A 677 20.26 11.08 13.71
N LEU A 678 20.67 10.77 14.93
CA LEU A 678 21.14 11.78 15.90
C LEU A 678 22.40 12.51 15.42
N LYS A 679 23.36 11.81 14.81
CA LYS A 679 24.55 12.45 14.23
C LYS A 679 24.18 13.48 13.16
N LYS A 680 23.27 13.13 12.24
CA LYS A 680 22.78 14.06 11.21
C LYS A 680 22.03 15.24 11.84
N TYR A 681 21.19 14.96 12.84
CA TYR A 681 20.46 15.99 13.58
C TYR A 681 21.41 16.99 14.28
N ILE A 682 22.42 16.48 15.00
CA ILE A 682 23.46 17.29 15.64
C ILE A 682 24.17 18.13 14.58
N GLN A 683 24.69 17.52 13.52
CA GLN A 683 25.41 18.22 12.46
C GLN A 683 24.58 19.32 11.79
N ASN A 684 23.30 19.07 11.54
CA ASN A 684 22.41 20.08 10.93
C ASN A 684 22.19 21.28 11.86
N ASN A 685 21.98 21.04 13.15
CA ASN A 685 21.83 22.12 14.13
C ASN A 685 23.17 22.85 14.38
N GLU A 686 24.30 22.13 14.35
CA GLU A 686 25.65 22.70 14.45
C GLU A 686 26.01 23.60 13.27
N ASN A 687 25.51 23.31 12.07
CA ASN A 687 25.76 24.17 10.90
C ASN A 687 24.97 25.49 10.96
N ILE A 688 23.88 25.52 11.74
CA ILE A 688 23.02 26.70 11.89
C ILE A 688 23.47 27.56 13.08
N LEU A 689 23.89 26.90 14.18
CA LEU A 689 24.48 27.53 15.36
C LEU A 689 25.86 28.14 15.03
#